data_AF-A0A2T4V6N8-F1
#
_entry.id   AF-A0A2T4V6N8-F1
#
_cell.length_a   1.000
_cell.length_b   1.000
_cell.length_c   1.000
_cell.angle_alpha   90.00
_cell.angle_beta   90.00
_cell.angle_gamma   90.00
#
_symmetry.space_group_name_H-M   'P 1'
#
loop_
_entity.id
_entity.type
_entity.pdbx_description
1 polymer ?
#
loop_
_entity_poly.entity_id
_entity_poly.type
_entity_poly.pdbx_seq_one_letter_code
_entity_poly.pdbx_strand_id
1 'polypeptide(L)'
;MTALRIRPLLLVCLMLLPVTAGATDVRFEQGSLIIPMQKAYQTQCGATSAYGLVYRLLQQGVTVYWAVQPNKTSHHRCKTKVDSPAVYIDGCDFEVAKASGRPVSLLENARGTFKDDFDTFDTSSNPNGTGEGAFKVDRNQARLRYMGGPFLIDATDAAKAVDLLKNHADFALFRGSEGGVDCAPGSNFNVRVHRVNNAFVAPIARIMNEVPPPIALVRGRNTSNAGSVEILREYLKNAGLNFAGAEGTFESHGKIFDVLDQDRDLISTASFPKGKINYAPNASTPNKTYYKVLWSPHWEGDRSQQANLKAALANISHFVDLGNSIFNECASIATYEDSFKADDSSRELYDDNDPTQFMSTTDNNPGVGLQTMTTNQLVGESGFAPNGQDCSDPGVRGDCYIFRNYADLFSQKGDYPFSLTFGAVEGFRPRRSKNYGTGTVQMISTKSGTAAKDGWDIYISRPKDNNRQKGNVLYLAGHSFSAATAGNRIVLNTLLNLAFKPESLETSRSEPVADVTYKADGSVNQVHVLSGTYLHTPPQALFPERINFRADKAADWVFPYIEGRFRSLLADNIDTNRQGFSKNAEWEASERVPAPGSRNIFTVLGSNQEGLKRVSFNLAQLGSSCLDTETTGKIEGMCDLQEALTLDRNSAGVSVVDLDGNGKIDPSVPASKLTELNHTSQHFLQRVRGYCVAHDTTDSNRTDTMTPTISDCDNRQFGEVRATLGGLDHASAAVVGASQYIKVTRPEMIYIGGLDGQLHALYLRGSGVNFTPPAQGTEVWAFIPKGQLSRLLTNNARVDVSPVVSDVYVDYEDKNADGVLSPDERNTGIFRWRTVLVSGSGRLGGEIFALDVTNPLKPIVLWDVTASVDHMDDPVAVNNTAFLWSDKAGGPTPNYKELSSATLTGPYNYTDLGDSLDMNLVPVRRGNRPTFQLIVSTNGARTGAQQMQVFALDAGTGKKLWQWERPYGATTSNSVPGGTSTLDVDGDGSMDRVYVGDMEGRLWELSIHTGVNLNYFDSVTTGSGSYPLFTTNNAQHPISTVPAIMRLPYSLAGGMFSSLGVGNAAAGKLALVFGTGGPDWVLAVNPTIKGRVYVVASNPEDLRIRDQLSYDKQTQVSSSLDAQMGLRGTTKPGAALYLELAEKERAVGSPKLVGSKIVLTSAYGTTESDPFSSDMQGRTHVLDLSQATADKVVGESGKAAAGGLVLPDGTIITQSMVGLQRTPPAALGGAVPTTGLGGKRTPARVGSWLDLGRALSE
;
A
#
# COMPACT_ATOMS: atom_id res chain seq x y z
N MET A 1 35.79 9.76 -45.71
CA MET A 1 34.73 10.22 -46.63
C MET A 1 33.66 9.15 -46.69
N THR A 2 32.41 9.53 -46.36
CA THR A 2 31.09 8.94 -46.73
C THR A 2 30.94 7.41 -46.79
N ALA A 3 29.93 6.74 -46.26
CA ALA A 3 28.81 6.98 -45.36
C ALA A 3 28.08 5.62 -45.33
N LEU A 4 27.70 5.07 -44.17
CA LEU A 4 26.57 4.14 -44.14
C LEU A 4 25.78 4.39 -42.85
N ARG A 5 24.64 5.07 -43.03
CA ARG A 5 23.60 5.32 -42.03
C ARG A 5 22.87 4.00 -41.76
N ILE A 6 22.82 3.57 -40.51
CA ILE A 6 21.74 2.71 -39.99
C ILE A 6 21.12 3.45 -38.81
N ARG A 7 19.80 3.61 -38.86
CA ARG A 7 18.97 4.49 -38.03
C ARG A 7 18.91 4.02 -36.56
N PRO A 8 18.99 4.92 -35.57
CA PRO A 8 18.56 4.65 -34.20
C PRO A 8 17.05 4.92 -34.12
N LEU A 9 16.22 3.89 -34.08
CA LEU A 9 14.77 4.09 -33.91
C LEU A 9 14.09 3.01 -33.04
N LEU A 10 14.85 2.32 -32.19
CA LEU A 10 14.30 1.24 -31.35
C LEU A 10 14.62 1.35 -29.86
N LEU A 11 15.10 2.51 -29.37
CA LEU A 11 15.49 2.69 -27.96
C LEU A 11 14.78 3.84 -27.21
N VAL A 12 13.66 4.37 -27.72
CA VAL A 12 12.91 5.47 -27.07
C VAL A 12 11.49 5.08 -26.64
N CYS A 13 10.97 3.90 -26.99
CA CYS A 13 9.60 3.49 -26.60
C CYS A 13 9.48 2.69 -25.29
N LEU A 14 10.53 2.58 -24.47
CA LEU A 14 10.49 1.79 -23.22
C LEU A 14 10.39 2.62 -21.92
N MET A 15 10.22 3.95 -22.00
CA MET A 15 10.05 4.83 -20.82
C MET A 15 8.72 5.58 -20.73
N LEU A 16 7.68 5.19 -21.48
CA LEU A 16 6.33 5.77 -21.37
C LEU A 16 5.22 4.71 -21.50
N LEU A 17 5.34 3.61 -20.74
CA LEU A 17 4.15 2.81 -20.44
C LEU A 17 3.42 3.48 -19.28
N PRO A 18 2.19 4.00 -19.44
CA PRO A 18 1.34 4.26 -18.30
C PRO A 18 1.12 2.90 -17.63
N VAL A 19 1.63 2.75 -16.41
CA VAL A 19 1.24 1.64 -15.53
C VAL A 19 -0.26 1.81 -15.31
N THR A 20 -1.06 1.00 -16.01
CA THR A 20 -2.44 0.79 -15.64
C THR A 20 -2.40 -0.01 -14.36
N ALA A 21 -2.67 0.66 -13.24
CA ALA A 21 -2.66 0.02 -11.93
C ALA A 21 -3.89 -0.90 -11.86
N GLY A 22 -3.63 -2.21 -11.72
CA GLY A 22 -4.63 -3.27 -11.72
C GLY A 22 -5.38 -3.38 -10.39
N ALA A 23 -6.48 -4.13 -10.40
CA ALA A 23 -7.13 -4.63 -9.19
C ALA A 23 -6.12 -5.31 -8.26
N THR A 24 -6.33 -5.17 -6.96
CA THR A 24 -5.53 -5.85 -5.93
C THR A 24 -5.90 -7.32 -5.93
N ASP A 25 -4.99 -8.22 -6.27
CA ASP A 25 -5.23 -9.64 -6.05
C ASP A 25 -5.46 -9.84 -4.55
N VAL A 26 -6.45 -10.65 -4.15
CA VAL A 26 -6.68 -10.98 -2.73
C VAL A 26 -6.83 -12.49 -2.63
N ARG A 27 -6.17 -13.08 -1.63
CA ARG A 27 -6.32 -14.50 -1.31
C ARG A 27 -7.55 -14.72 -0.46
N PHE A 28 -8.39 -15.65 -0.88
CA PHE A 28 -9.55 -16.12 -0.12
C PHE A 28 -9.32 -17.57 0.33
N GLU A 29 -9.45 -17.80 1.63
CA GLU A 29 -9.24 -19.13 2.20
C GLU A 29 -10.40 -20.09 1.89
N GLN A 30 -10.15 -21.39 2.11
CA GLN A 30 -11.20 -22.39 2.06
C GLN A 30 -12.33 -22.02 3.04
N GLY A 31 -13.58 -22.10 2.59
CA GLY A 31 -14.75 -21.69 3.37
C GLY A 31 -15.31 -20.32 2.98
N SER A 32 -14.56 -19.49 2.26
CA SER A 32 -15.07 -18.26 1.66
C SER A 32 -16.27 -18.53 0.77
N LEU A 33 -17.14 -17.52 0.62
CA LEU A 33 -18.34 -17.60 -0.19
C LEU A 33 -18.20 -16.80 -1.47
N ILE A 34 -18.78 -17.31 -2.55
CA ILE A 34 -18.88 -16.66 -3.85
C ILE A 34 -20.36 -16.51 -4.18
N ILE A 35 -20.79 -15.29 -4.50
CA ILE A 35 -22.07 -14.99 -5.12
C ILE A 35 -21.82 -14.85 -6.62
N PRO A 36 -22.05 -15.91 -7.42
CA PRO A 36 -21.82 -15.88 -8.85
C PRO A 36 -22.78 -14.93 -9.57
N MET A 37 -22.25 -14.26 -10.59
CA MET A 37 -22.96 -13.26 -11.39
C MET A 37 -22.99 -13.63 -12.88
N GLN A 38 -22.90 -14.92 -13.19
CA GLN A 38 -22.98 -15.47 -14.56
C GLN A 38 -24.11 -16.50 -14.69
N LYS A 39 -24.69 -16.60 -15.88
CA LYS A 39 -25.89 -17.40 -16.17
C LYS A 39 -25.69 -18.90 -15.91
N ALA A 40 -24.48 -19.42 -16.12
CA ALA A 40 -24.18 -20.83 -15.84
C ALA A 40 -24.40 -21.22 -14.36
N TYR A 41 -24.26 -20.27 -13.44
CA TYR A 41 -24.33 -20.52 -11.99
C TYR A 41 -25.39 -19.70 -11.27
N GLN A 42 -26.12 -18.83 -11.97
CA GLN A 42 -27.09 -17.94 -11.37
C GLN A 42 -28.24 -17.72 -12.35
N THR A 43 -29.47 -17.71 -11.84
CA THR A 43 -30.64 -17.39 -12.66
C THR A 43 -30.69 -15.88 -12.96
N GLN A 44 -31.46 -15.47 -13.97
CA GLN A 44 -31.67 -14.05 -14.28
C GLN A 44 -32.19 -13.23 -13.08
N CYS A 45 -33.19 -13.77 -12.38
CA CYS A 45 -33.74 -13.18 -11.17
C CYS A 45 -32.80 -13.30 -9.96
N GLY A 46 -32.02 -14.37 -9.83
CA GLY A 46 -31.00 -14.51 -8.79
C GLY A 46 -29.85 -13.49 -8.95
N ALA A 47 -29.43 -13.20 -10.18
CA ALA A 47 -28.38 -12.23 -10.46
C ALA A 47 -28.79 -10.79 -10.12
N THR A 48 -30.06 -10.44 -10.29
CA THR A 48 -30.60 -9.14 -9.83
C THR A 48 -30.83 -9.12 -8.32
N SER A 49 -31.31 -10.21 -7.75
CA SER A 49 -31.51 -10.36 -6.29
C SER A 49 -30.20 -10.35 -5.49
N ALA A 50 -29.07 -10.71 -6.13
CA ALA A 50 -27.75 -10.67 -5.51
C ALA A 50 -27.39 -9.30 -4.93
N TYR A 51 -27.78 -8.20 -5.59
CA TYR A 51 -27.54 -6.84 -5.08
C TYR A 51 -28.29 -6.58 -3.78
N GLY A 52 -29.52 -7.10 -3.64
CA GLY A 52 -30.26 -7.01 -2.39
C GLY A 52 -29.66 -7.85 -1.28
N LEU A 53 -29.18 -9.06 -1.61
CA LEU A 53 -28.45 -9.89 -0.65
C LEU A 53 -27.19 -9.16 -0.16
N VAL A 54 -26.39 -8.61 -1.07
CA VAL A 54 -25.19 -7.82 -0.74
C VAL A 54 -25.56 -6.63 0.16
N TYR A 55 -26.57 -5.83 -0.20
CA TYR A 55 -27.01 -4.71 0.62
C TYR A 55 -27.43 -5.13 2.04
N ARG A 56 -28.16 -6.24 2.19
CA ARG A 56 -28.55 -6.77 3.51
C ARG A 56 -27.37 -7.31 4.31
N LEU A 57 -26.37 -7.90 3.66
CA LEU A 57 -25.12 -8.31 4.31
C LEU A 57 -24.36 -7.10 4.86
N LEU A 58 -24.24 -6.04 4.05
CA LEU A 58 -23.61 -4.78 4.46
C LEU A 58 -24.35 -4.13 5.64
N GLN A 59 -25.69 -4.14 5.65
CA GLN A 59 -26.49 -3.67 6.80
C GLN A 59 -26.16 -4.39 8.11
N GLN A 60 -25.66 -5.63 8.04
CA GLN A 60 -25.30 -6.44 9.20
C GLN A 60 -23.80 -6.42 9.48
N GLY A 61 -23.02 -5.56 8.81
CA GLY A 61 -21.57 -5.48 8.95
C GLY A 61 -20.86 -6.76 8.51
N VAL A 62 -21.27 -7.34 7.38
CA VAL A 62 -20.52 -8.38 6.67
C VAL A 62 -19.78 -7.73 5.52
N THR A 63 -18.48 -7.96 5.42
CA THR A 63 -17.65 -7.40 4.34
C THR A 63 -17.85 -8.20 3.06
N VAL A 64 -18.07 -7.49 1.96
CA VAL A 64 -18.28 -8.05 0.61
C VAL A 64 -17.23 -7.47 -0.34
N TYR A 65 -16.50 -8.34 -1.01
CA TYR A 65 -15.48 -7.97 -2.00
C TYR A 65 -16.06 -8.17 -3.41
N TRP A 66 -15.81 -7.25 -4.32
CA TRP A 66 -16.25 -7.31 -5.71
C TRP A 66 -15.05 -7.64 -6.59
N ALA A 67 -15.05 -8.84 -7.16
CA ALA A 67 -13.94 -9.33 -7.95
C ALA A 67 -14.13 -9.05 -9.44
N VAL A 68 -13.18 -8.34 -10.07
CA VAL A 68 -13.17 -8.04 -11.51
C VAL A 68 -11.74 -8.06 -12.04
N GLN A 69 -11.49 -8.82 -13.10
CA GLN A 69 -10.17 -8.86 -13.74
C GLN A 69 -9.90 -7.57 -14.53
N PRO A 70 -8.88 -6.77 -14.18
CA PRO A 70 -8.65 -5.44 -14.77
C PRO A 70 -8.32 -5.48 -16.27
N ASN A 71 -7.72 -6.58 -16.73
CA ASN A 71 -7.24 -6.73 -18.11
C ASN A 71 -8.17 -7.57 -18.98
N LYS A 72 -9.41 -7.83 -18.53
CA LYS A 72 -10.36 -8.60 -19.32
C LYS A 72 -10.81 -7.83 -20.56
N THR A 73 -11.04 -8.54 -21.65
CA THR A 73 -11.35 -7.97 -22.98
C THR A 73 -12.75 -8.36 -23.47
N SER A 74 -13.56 -8.96 -22.58
CA SER A 74 -14.94 -9.40 -22.83
C SER A 74 -15.73 -9.56 -21.52
N HIS A 75 -17.05 -9.50 -21.61
CA HIS A 75 -17.98 -9.80 -20.50
C HIS A 75 -18.47 -11.25 -20.42
N HIS A 76 -18.22 -12.10 -21.44
CA HIS A 76 -18.89 -13.41 -21.57
C HIS A 76 -17.96 -14.56 -22.01
N ARG A 77 -16.70 -14.30 -22.43
CA ARG A 77 -15.74 -15.32 -22.85
C ARG A 77 -15.01 -15.96 -21.66
N CYS A 78 -15.76 -16.69 -20.82
CA CYS A 78 -15.19 -17.44 -19.70
C CYS A 78 -15.66 -18.91 -19.69
N LYS A 79 -14.95 -19.79 -20.41
CA LYS A 79 -15.26 -21.23 -20.41
C LYS A 79 -14.86 -21.91 -19.10
N THR A 80 -15.77 -22.71 -18.56
CA THR A 80 -15.68 -23.42 -17.28
C THR A 80 -15.13 -24.84 -17.40
N LYS A 81 -15.51 -25.58 -18.45
CA LYS A 81 -15.31 -27.05 -18.51
C LYS A 81 -14.02 -27.51 -19.18
N VAL A 82 -13.32 -26.65 -19.94
CA VAL A 82 -12.21 -27.09 -20.81
C VAL A 82 -10.98 -26.19 -20.70
N ASP A 83 -9.81 -26.81 -20.77
CA ASP A 83 -8.53 -26.14 -21.01
C ASP A 83 -8.41 -25.82 -22.51
N SER A 84 -9.20 -24.84 -22.94
CA SER A 84 -9.20 -24.32 -24.31
C SER A 84 -7.99 -23.40 -24.53
N PRO A 85 -7.46 -23.25 -25.76
CA PRO A 85 -6.42 -22.25 -26.05
C PRO A 85 -6.87 -20.87 -25.58
N ALA A 86 -5.91 -20.05 -25.13
CA ALA A 86 -6.05 -18.77 -24.41
C ALA A 86 -7.03 -17.72 -25.01
N VAL A 87 -7.58 -17.96 -26.20
CA VAL A 87 -8.44 -17.06 -26.98
C VAL A 87 -9.87 -16.92 -26.41
N TYR A 88 -10.34 -17.80 -25.51
CA TYR A 88 -11.74 -17.80 -25.00
C TYR A 88 -11.89 -17.76 -23.46
N ILE A 89 -10.89 -17.25 -22.74
CA ILE A 89 -10.91 -17.09 -21.26
C ILE A 89 -10.65 -15.65 -20.81
N ASP A 90 -10.58 -14.73 -21.75
CA ASP A 90 -10.26 -13.32 -21.54
C ASP A 90 -11.45 -12.49 -21.03
N GLY A 91 -12.59 -13.13 -20.75
CA GLY A 91 -13.69 -12.56 -19.96
C GLY A 91 -13.77 -13.09 -18.52
N CYS A 92 -12.89 -14.00 -18.10
CA CYS A 92 -12.89 -14.53 -16.74
C CYS A 92 -12.37 -13.50 -15.73
N ASP A 93 -13.06 -13.37 -14.59
CA ASP A 93 -12.63 -12.57 -13.45
C ASP A 93 -11.67 -13.36 -12.54
N PHE A 94 -11.97 -14.62 -12.23
CA PHE A 94 -11.06 -15.50 -11.50
C PHE A 94 -11.42 -16.99 -11.65
N GLU A 95 -10.61 -17.85 -11.05
CA GLU A 95 -10.78 -19.31 -11.05
C GLU A 95 -10.68 -19.90 -9.63
N VAL A 96 -11.49 -20.91 -9.34
CA VAL A 96 -11.31 -21.83 -8.21
C VAL A 96 -11.01 -23.21 -8.76
N ALA A 97 -9.82 -23.72 -8.46
CA ALA A 97 -9.37 -25.04 -8.88
C ALA A 97 -8.94 -25.88 -7.69
N LYS A 98 -9.02 -27.20 -7.83
CA LYS A 98 -8.58 -28.18 -6.84
C LYS A 98 -7.93 -29.36 -7.55
N ALA A 99 -6.88 -29.94 -6.95
CA ALA A 99 -6.14 -31.06 -7.54
C ALA A 99 -7.02 -32.30 -7.84
N SER A 100 -8.14 -32.44 -7.12
CA SER A 100 -9.18 -33.44 -7.40
C SER A 100 -10.57 -32.88 -7.10
N GLY A 101 -11.44 -32.88 -8.13
CA GLY A 101 -12.88 -32.66 -8.02
C GLY A 101 -13.35 -31.38 -7.29
N ARG A 102 -14.66 -31.34 -7.02
CA ARG A 102 -15.43 -30.38 -6.18
C ARG A 102 -14.65 -29.15 -5.66
N PRO A 103 -14.32 -28.17 -6.52
CA PRO A 103 -13.64 -26.95 -6.10
C PRO A 103 -14.55 -26.03 -5.28
N VAL A 104 -15.87 -26.18 -5.43
CA VAL A 104 -16.89 -25.46 -4.65
C VAL A 104 -18.09 -26.37 -4.32
N SER A 105 -18.89 -25.95 -3.35
CA SER A 105 -20.16 -26.56 -2.94
C SER A 105 -21.28 -25.52 -2.96
N LEU A 106 -22.53 -25.90 -3.22
CA LEU A 106 -23.67 -24.98 -3.27
C LEU A 106 -24.36 -24.87 -1.90
N LEU A 107 -24.65 -23.66 -1.43
CA LEU A 107 -25.40 -23.41 -0.22
C LEU A 107 -26.90 -23.68 -0.42
N GLU A 108 -27.50 -24.43 0.50
CA GLU A 108 -28.95 -24.51 0.68
C GLU A 108 -29.41 -23.40 1.60
N ASN A 109 -29.78 -22.25 1.04
CA ASN A 109 -30.10 -21.01 1.79
C ASN A 109 -31.06 -21.25 2.97
N ALA A 110 -32.11 -22.06 2.79
CA ALA A 110 -33.10 -22.34 3.83
C ALA A 110 -32.60 -23.21 4.99
N ARG A 111 -31.53 -24.01 4.78
CA ARG A 111 -30.99 -24.95 5.77
C ARG A 111 -29.66 -24.50 6.36
N GLY A 112 -28.91 -23.67 5.61
CA GLY A 112 -27.52 -23.32 5.92
C GLY A 112 -26.55 -24.49 5.71
N THR A 113 -26.96 -25.53 4.98
CA THR A 113 -26.14 -26.71 4.67
C THR A 113 -25.58 -26.60 3.26
N PHE A 114 -24.46 -27.27 2.98
CA PHE A 114 -23.83 -27.25 1.66
C PHE A 114 -24.04 -28.57 0.92
N LYS A 115 -24.44 -28.47 -0.34
CA LYS A 115 -24.47 -29.56 -1.30
C LYS A 115 -23.15 -29.62 -2.04
N ASP A 116 -22.43 -30.71 -1.82
CA ASP A 116 -21.18 -31.01 -2.50
C ASP A 116 -21.34 -31.22 -4.01
N ASP A 117 -22.50 -31.72 -4.44
CA ASP A 117 -22.84 -31.95 -5.85
C ASP A 117 -24.07 -31.13 -6.24
N PHE A 118 -24.00 -30.41 -7.36
CA PHE A 118 -25.12 -29.62 -7.89
C PHE A 118 -25.03 -29.43 -9.41
N ASP A 119 -26.18 -29.16 -10.04
CA ASP A 119 -26.30 -28.97 -11.48
C ASP A 119 -26.17 -27.47 -11.86
N THR A 120 -25.46 -27.19 -12.95
CA THR A 120 -25.36 -25.86 -13.58
C THR A 120 -26.49 -25.64 -14.58
N PHE A 121 -26.70 -24.39 -14.99
CA PHE A 121 -27.68 -24.05 -16.01
C PHE A 121 -27.10 -24.18 -17.43
N ASP A 122 -27.95 -24.53 -18.39
CA ASP A 122 -27.59 -24.60 -19.81
C ASP A 122 -27.48 -23.19 -20.41
N THR A 123 -26.34 -22.87 -21.02
CA THR A 123 -26.10 -21.60 -21.72
C THR A 123 -25.85 -21.78 -23.22
N SER A 124 -25.92 -23.01 -23.74
CA SER A 124 -25.52 -23.37 -25.10
C SER A 124 -26.37 -22.75 -26.21
N SER A 125 -27.64 -22.43 -25.91
CA SER A 125 -28.56 -21.78 -26.85
C SER A 125 -28.55 -20.25 -26.77
N ASN A 126 -27.80 -19.66 -25.83
CA ASN A 126 -27.72 -18.23 -25.64
C ASN A 126 -26.62 -17.64 -26.55
N PRO A 127 -26.95 -16.71 -27.48
CA PRO A 127 -25.95 -16.11 -28.36
C PRO A 127 -24.84 -15.37 -27.60
N ASN A 128 -25.10 -14.95 -26.36
CA ASN A 128 -24.16 -14.23 -25.50
C ASN A 128 -23.69 -15.08 -24.30
N GLY A 129 -24.04 -16.38 -24.28
CA GLY A 129 -23.65 -17.32 -23.22
C GLY A 129 -22.21 -17.81 -23.36
N THR A 130 -21.73 -18.57 -22.37
CA THR A 130 -20.43 -19.27 -22.46
C THR A 130 -20.39 -20.35 -23.55
N GLY A 131 -21.54 -20.66 -24.16
CA GLY A 131 -21.71 -21.74 -25.13
C GLY A 131 -21.58 -23.13 -24.48
N GLU A 132 -21.83 -23.23 -23.18
CA GLU A 132 -21.69 -24.46 -22.40
C GLU A 132 -23.07 -25.12 -22.20
N GLY A 133 -23.17 -26.41 -22.50
CA GLY A 133 -24.33 -27.21 -22.08
C GLY A 133 -24.33 -27.40 -20.56
N ALA A 134 -25.50 -27.64 -19.97
CA ALA A 134 -25.61 -27.92 -18.53
C ALA A 134 -24.69 -29.09 -18.11
N PHE A 135 -24.03 -28.94 -16.96
CA PHE A 135 -23.15 -29.96 -16.40
C PHE A 135 -23.26 -30.02 -14.89
N LYS A 136 -22.78 -31.12 -14.31
CA LYS A 136 -22.79 -31.31 -12.87
C LYS A 136 -21.44 -30.94 -12.27
N VAL A 137 -21.46 -30.13 -11.23
CA VAL A 137 -20.30 -29.93 -10.36
C VAL A 137 -20.26 -31.13 -9.42
N ASP A 138 -19.32 -32.04 -9.64
CA ASP A 138 -19.13 -33.24 -8.84
C ASP A 138 -17.64 -33.56 -8.63
N ARG A 139 -17.33 -34.79 -8.19
CA ARG A 139 -15.95 -35.27 -7.99
C ARG A 139 -15.08 -35.26 -9.26
N ASN A 140 -15.67 -35.19 -10.45
CA ASN A 140 -14.96 -35.16 -11.72
C ASN A 140 -14.68 -33.73 -12.21
N GLN A 141 -15.36 -32.73 -11.64
CA GLN A 141 -15.15 -31.34 -11.98
C GLN A 141 -14.08 -30.74 -11.06
N ALA A 142 -12.86 -30.53 -11.56
CA ALA A 142 -11.73 -30.04 -10.76
C ALA A 142 -11.60 -28.50 -10.73
N ARG A 143 -12.32 -27.79 -11.60
CA ARG A 143 -12.14 -26.35 -11.86
C ARG A 143 -13.46 -25.67 -12.17
N LEU A 144 -13.66 -24.49 -11.59
CA LEU A 144 -14.74 -23.56 -11.92
C LEU A 144 -14.17 -22.16 -12.13
N ARG A 145 -14.60 -21.47 -13.18
CA ARG A 145 -14.23 -20.08 -13.48
C ARG A 145 -15.43 -19.16 -13.35
N TYR A 146 -15.18 -17.94 -12.91
CA TYR A 146 -16.20 -16.93 -12.63
C TYR A 146 -16.00 -15.70 -13.50
N MET A 147 -17.10 -15.08 -13.93
CA MET A 147 -17.12 -13.82 -14.67
C MET A 147 -18.34 -12.96 -14.30
N GLY A 148 -18.36 -11.75 -14.85
CA GLY A 148 -19.45 -10.80 -14.68
C GLY A 148 -19.42 -10.10 -13.34
N GLY A 149 -18.25 -9.93 -12.71
CA GLY A 149 -18.12 -9.24 -11.43
C GLY A 149 -18.80 -9.97 -10.27
N PRO A 150 -18.42 -11.23 -9.97
CA PRO A 150 -18.89 -11.94 -8.77
C PRO A 150 -18.56 -11.20 -7.46
N PHE A 151 -19.43 -11.36 -6.46
CA PHE A 151 -19.17 -10.89 -5.10
C PHE A 151 -18.60 -12.02 -4.25
N LEU A 152 -17.70 -11.68 -3.33
CA LEU A 152 -16.99 -12.61 -2.44
C LEU A 152 -17.20 -12.19 -0.99
N ILE A 153 -17.26 -13.18 -0.10
CA ILE A 153 -17.29 -12.98 1.35
C ILE A 153 -16.15 -13.82 1.92
N ASP A 154 -15.27 -13.20 2.69
CA ASP A 154 -14.13 -13.89 3.28
C ASP A 154 -14.56 -15.00 4.26
N ALA A 155 -13.71 -16.01 4.41
CA ALA A 155 -13.96 -17.14 5.31
C ALA A 155 -14.22 -16.69 6.77
N THR A 156 -13.64 -15.56 7.20
CA THR A 156 -13.87 -14.97 8.52
C THR A 156 -15.31 -14.50 8.73
N ASP A 157 -15.97 -13.99 7.69
CA ASP A 157 -17.36 -13.53 7.72
C ASP A 157 -18.37 -14.57 7.19
N ALA A 158 -17.89 -15.63 6.53
CA ALA A 158 -18.73 -16.63 5.88
C ALA A 158 -19.75 -17.29 6.82
N ALA A 159 -19.35 -17.63 8.05
CA ALA A 159 -20.24 -18.26 9.03
C ALA A 159 -21.40 -17.32 9.43
N LYS A 160 -21.08 -16.03 9.62
CA LYS A 160 -22.07 -14.98 9.92
C LYS A 160 -23.03 -14.78 8.74
N ALA A 161 -22.51 -14.71 7.52
CA ALA A 161 -23.33 -14.57 6.32
C ALA A 161 -24.30 -15.74 6.12
N VAL A 162 -23.85 -16.98 6.35
CA VAL A 162 -24.70 -18.19 6.27
C VAL A 162 -25.78 -18.17 7.35
N ASP A 163 -25.45 -17.80 8.58
CA ASP A 163 -26.42 -17.71 9.67
C ASP A 163 -27.50 -16.65 9.39
N LEU A 164 -27.08 -15.47 8.91
CA LEU A 164 -28.00 -14.41 8.50
C LEU A 164 -28.96 -14.88 7.40
N LEU A 165 -28.43 -15.50 6.34
CA LEU A 165 -29.25 -15.99 5.23
C LEU A 165 -30.24 -17.08 5.66
N LYS A 166 -29.83 -17.92 6.61
CA LYS A 166 -30.64 -19.01 7.15
C LYS A 166 -31.74 -18.50 8.07
N ASN A 167 -31.41 -17.61 9.01
CA ASN A 167 -32.24 -17.35 10.20
C ASN A 167 -32.82 -15.93 10.26
N HIS A 168 -32.16 -14.93 9.69
CA HIS A 168 -32.54 -13.53 9.88
C HIS A 168 -33.75 -13.13 9.02
N ALA A 169 -34.69 -12.39 9.60
CA ALA A 169 -35.97 -12.05 8.96
C ALA A 169 -35.80 -11.25 7.66
N ASP A 170 -34.87 -10.28 7.64
CA ASP A 170 -34.57 -9.48 6.43
C ASP A 170 -34.00 -10.29 5.26
N PHE A 171 -33.55 -11.53 5.50
CA PHE A 171 -33.00 -12.41 4.46
C PHE A 171 -34.00 -13.47 3.99
N ALA A 172 -35.20 -13.50 4.58
CA ALA A 172 -36.21 -14.55 4.33
C ALA A 172 -36.62 -14.65 2.84
N LEU A 173 -36.54 -13.54 2.10
CA LEU A 173 -36.83 -13.50 0.67
C LEU A 173 -35.82 -14.30 -0.15
N PHE A 174 -34.53 -14.26 0.22
CA PHE A 174 -33.43 -14.89 -0.54
C PHE A 174 -33.29 -16.41 -0.33
N ARG A 175 -34.11 -17.00 0.54
CA ARG A 175 -34.18 -18.46 0.79
C ARG A 175 -35.40 -19.15 0.16
N GLY A 176 -36.16 -18.43 -0.67
CA GLY A 176 -37.29 -18.97 -1.43
C GLY A 176 -36.89 -19.89 -2.59
N SER A 177 -37.83 -20.21 -3.49
CA SER A 177 -37.57 -21.02 -4.69
C SER A 177 -36.62 -20.34 -5.68
N GLU A 178 -35.80 -21.12 -6.39
CA GLU A 178 -34.74 -20.63 -7.29
C GLU A 178 -35.23 -20.00 -8.60
N GLY A 179 -36.47 -20.30 -9.01
CA GLY A 179 -36.98 -19.96 -10.33
C GLY A 179 -36.27 -20.76 -11.44
N GLY A 180 -36.77 -20.61 -12.67
CA GLY A 180 -36.06 -21.12 -13.87
C GLY A 180 -34.88 -20.23 -14.26
N VAL A 181 -33.98 -20.72 -15.12
CA VAL A 181 -32.79 -19.96 -15.57
C VAL A 181 -33.15 -18.59 -16.20
N ASP A 182 -34.26 -18.53 -16.95
CA ASP A 182 -34.77 -17.33 -17.61
C ASP A 182 -35.96 -16.68 -16.86
N CYS A 183 -36.03 -16.85 -15.53
CA CYS A 183 -37.01 -16.15 -14.71
C CYS A 183 -36.92 -14.63 -14.90
N ALA A 184 -38.08 -13.97 -15.04
CA ALA A 184 -38.13 -12.52 -15.08
C ALA A 184 -37.63 -11.91 -13.75
N PRO A 185 -36.85 -10.82 -13.77
CA PRO A 185 -36.43 -10.10 -12.57
C PRO A 185 -37.61 -9.82 -11.62
N GLY A 186 -37.40 -10.00 -10.31
CA GLY A 186 -38.43 -9.79 -9.28
C GLY A 186 -39.49 -10.89 -9.13
N SER A 187 -39.44 -11.96 -9.94
CA SER A 187 -40.37 -13.10 -9.81
C SER A 187 -39.95 -14.13 -8.75
N ASN A 188 -38.64 -14.34 -8.58
CA ASN A 188 -38.04 -15.19 -7.57
C ASN A 188 -36.78 -14.48 -7.04
N PHE A 189 -36.38 -14.80 -5.81
CA PHE A 189 -35.33 -14.05 -5.10
C PHE A 189 -34.19 -14.90 -4.57
N ASN A 190 -34.22 -16.21 -4.80
CA ASN A 190 -33.12 -17.06 -4.36
C ASN A 190 -31.83 -16.65 -5.09
N VAL A 191 -30.77 -16.51 -4.31
CA VAL A 191 -29.43 -16.25 -4.83
C VAL A 191 -28.59 -17.48 -4.57
N ARG A 192 -28.05 -18.10 -5.63
CA ARG A 192 -27.04 -19.16 -5.46
C ARG A 192 -25.81 -18.58 -4.77
N VAL A 193 -25.31 -19.27 -3.74
CA VAL A 193 -24.07 -18.94 -3.06
C VAL A 193 -23.19 -20.19 -3.04
N HIS A 194 -21.98 -20.09 -3.57
CA HIS A 194 -21.01 -21.18 -3.57
C HIS A 194 -20.09 -21.03 -2.35
N ARG A 195 -19.84 -22.10 -1.63
CA ARG A 195 -18.72 -22.18 -0.68
C ARG A 195 -17.50 -22.76 -1.37
N VAL A 196 -16.38 -22.13 -1.14
CA VAL A 196 -15.09 -22.52 -1.68
C VAL A 196 -14.51 -23.70 -0.91
N ASN A 197 -14.12 -24.77 -1.63
CA ASN A 197 -13.52 -25.97 -1.05
C ASN A 197 -11.99 -26.01 -1.18
N ASN A 198 -11.40 -25.08 -1.93
CA ASN A 198 -9.95 -24.89 -2.01
C ASN A 198 -9.65 -23.40 -2.12
N ALA A 199 -8.66 -22.91 -1.37
CA ALA A 199 -8.28 -21.50 -1.40
C ALA A 199 -7.96 -21.03 -2.82
N PHE A 200 -8.26 -19.76 -3.10
CA PHE A 200 -8.12 -19.18 -4.43
C PHE A 200 -7.75 -17.70 -4.34
N VAL A 201 -7.55 -17.14 -5.52
CA VAL A 201 -7.10 -15.78 -5.79
C VAL A 201 -8.18 -15.07 -6.55
N ALA A 202 -8.51 -13.84 -6.17
CA ALA A 202 -9.35 -13.01 -7.00
C ALA A 202 -8.83 -11.57 -7.10
N PRO A 203 -8.85 -10.95 -8.29
CA PRO A 203 -8.58 -9.54 -8.47
C PRO A 203 -9.75 -8.74 -7.91
N ILE A 204 -9.54 -7.98 -6.83
CA ILE A 204 -10.56 -7.20 -6.15
C ILE A 204 -10.57 -5.77 -6.71
N ALA A 205 -11.67 -5.44 -7.38
CA ALA A 205 -11.94 -4.10 -7.86
C ALA A 205 -12.59 -3.21 -6.80
N ARG A 206 -13.24 -3.81 -5.78
CA ARG A 206 -13.85 -3.06 -4.68
C ARG A 206 -14.03 -3.91 -3.40
N ILE A 207 -13.84 -3.30 -2.24
CA ILE A 207 -14.21 -3.85 -0.93
C ILE A 207 -15.39 -3.04 -0.41
N MET A 208 -16.42 -3.66 0.14
CA MET A 208 -17.64 -3.01 0.65
C MET A 208 -17.95 -3.55 2.06
N ASN A 209 -18.09 -2.69 3.05
CA ASN A 209 -18.42 -3.08 4.44
C ASN A 209 -19.50 -2.18 5.08
N GLU A 210 -19.81 -1.05 4.45
CA GLU A 210 -20.90 -0.14 4.80
C GLU A 210 -21.97 -0.15 3.72
N VAL A 211 -23.20 0.21 4.09
CA VAL A 211 -24.27 0.40 3.10
C VAL A 211 -24.01 1.65 2.25
N PRO A 212 -24.40 1.64 0.96
CA PRO A 212 -24.37 2.84 0.13
C PRO A 212 -25.13 4.01 0.77
N PRO A 213 -24.68 5.26 0.54
CA PRO A 213 -25.33 6.44 1.10
C PRO A 213 -26.78 6.58 0.57
N PRO A 214 -27.67 7.23 1.35
CA PRO A 214 -29.04 7.46 0.92
C PRO A 214 -29.14 8.23 -0.40
N ILE A 215 -30.06 7.80 -1.27
CA ILE A 215 -30.32 8.43 -2.56
C ILE A 215 -31.38 9.53 -2.40
N ALA A 216 -31.10 10.72 -2.92
CA ALA A 216 -32.13 11.74 -3.15
C ALA A 216 -32.80 11.46 -4.48
N LEU A 217 -34.07 11.04 -4.46
CA LEU A 217 -34.85 10.81 -5.66
C LEU A 217 -35.73 12.03 -5.97
N VAL A 218 -35.61 12.59 -7.18
CA VAL A 218 -36.40 13.77 -7.58
C VAL A 218 -37.80 13.39 -8.06
N ARG A 219 -38.82 14.10 -7.57
CA ARG A 219 -40.21 14.06 -8.04
C ARG A 219 -40.63 15.41 -8.65
N GLY A 220 -41.16 15.41 -9.88
CA GLY A 220 -41.72 16.59 -10.55
C GLY A 220 -43.24 16.76 -10.43
N ARG A 221 -43.84 17.79 -11.06
CA ARG A 221 -45.24 18.22 -10.85
C ARG A 221 -46.38 17.65 -11.75
N ASN A 222 -46.16 17.26 -13.01
CA ASN A 222 -47.26 16.77 -13.86
C ASN A 222 -47.80 15.39 -13.40
N THR A 223 -49.12 15.23 -13.38
CA THR A 223 -49.89 14.19 -12.65
C THR A 223 -49.79 12.75 -13.20
N SER A 224 -48.65 12.36 -13.74
CA SER A 224 -48.20 10.96 -13.90
C SER A 224 -46.80 10.71 -13.32
N ASN A 225 -46.21 11.68 -12.61
CA ASN A 225 -44.91 11.61 -11.90
C ASN A 225 -44.85 10.64 -10.71
N ALA A 226 -45.80 9.69 -10.65
CA ALA A 226 -45.54 8.38 -10.06
C ALA A 226 -44.38 7.67 -10.79
N GLY A 227 -44.17 7.91 -12.09
CA GLY A 227 -43.18 7.24 -12.93
C GLY A 227 -41.75 7.19 -12.39
N SER A 228 -41.15 8.33 -11.98
CA SER A 228 -39.77 8.37 -11.46
C SER A 228 -39.57 7.53 -10.20
N VAL A 229 -40.56 7.57 -9.31
CA VAL A 229 -40.56 6.79 -8.05
C VAL A 229 -40.82 5.33 -8.33
N GLU A 230 -41.75 5.01 -9.24
CA GLU A 230 -42.02 3.63 -9.62
C GLU A 230 -40.82 2.97 -10.32
N ILE A 231 -40.03 3.70 -11.10
CA ILE A 231 -38.82 3.16 -11.75
C ILE A 231 -37.80 2.68 -10.71
N LEU A 232 -37.41 3.50 -9.72
CA LEU A 232 -36.52 3.06 -8.64
C LEU A 232 -37.14 1.91 -7.85
N ARG A 233 -38.45 1.98 -7.54
CA ARG A 233 -39.17 0.90 -6.84
C ARG A 233 -39.13 -0.41 -7.62
N GLU A 234 -39.17 -0.40 -8.94
CA GLU A 234 -39.03 -1.60 -9.78
C GLU A 234 -37.64 -2.22 -9.67
N TYR A 235 -36.57 -1.43 -9.76
CA TYR A 235 -35.21 -1.94 -9.57
C TYR A 235 -35.01 -2.50 -8.15
N LEU A 236 -35.46 -1.78 -7.12
CA LEU A 236 -35.41 -2.27 -5.73
C LEU A 236 -36.27 -3.50 -5.53
N LYS A 237 -37.46 -3.57 -6.14
CA LYS A 237 -38.32 -4.75 -6.10
C LYS A 237 -37.58 -5.94 -6.71
N ASN A 238 -36.92 -5.78 -7.84
CA ASN A 238 -36.18 -6.85 -8.50
C ASN A 238 -34.96 -7.31 -7.69
N ALA A 239 -34.34 -6.40 -6.94
CA ALA A 239 -33.28 -6.73 -5.98
C ALA A 239 -33.80 -7.33 -4.66
N GLY A 240 -35.10 -7.27 -4.36
CA GLY A 240 -35.66 -7.70 -3.06
C GLY A 240 -35.53 -6.65 -1.94
N LEU A 241 -35.35 -5.39 -2.31
CA LEU A 241 -35.13 -4.24 -1.42
C LEU A 241 -36.34 -3.29 -1.32
N ASN A 242 -37.46 -3.58 -1.97
CA ASN A 242 -38.69 -2.79 -1.83
C ASN A 242 -39.50 -3.20 -0.59
N PHE A 243 -38.93 -3.00 0.60
CA PHE A 243 -39.55 -3.30 1.90
C PHE A 243 -40.07 -2.03 2.58
N ALA A 244 -40.95 -2.20 3.57
CA ALA A 244 -41.50 -1.08 4.34
C ALA A 244 -40.38 -0.28 5.05
N GLY A 245 -40.29 1.02 4.77
CA GLY A 245 -39.24 1.91 5.27
C GLY A 245 -37.96 1.98 4.42
N ALA A 246 -37.91 1.32 3.26
CA ALA A 246 -36.86 1.55 2.27
C ALA A 246 -36.92 2.98 1.69
N GLU A 247 -38.15 3.45 1.43
CA GLU A 247 -38.49 4.80 0.99
C GLU A 247 -38.84 5.70 2.18
N GLY A 248 -38.41 6.96 2.12
CA GLY A 248 -38.83 8.00 3.04
C GLY A 248 -39.02 9.36 2.40
N THR A 249 -39.16 10.37 3.26
CA THR A 249 -39.13 11.79 2.90
C THR A 249 -38.01 12.47 3.66
N PHE A 250 -37.69 13.71 3.30
CA PHE A 250 -36.71 14.47 4.06
C PHE A 250 -37.03 14.58 5.56
N GLU A 251 -38.32 14.69 5.94
CA GLU A 251 -38.76 14.77 7.33
C GLU A 251 -38.75 13.42 8.06
N SER A 252 -38.78 12.32 7.31
CA SER A 252 -38.79 10.95 7.83
C SER A 252 -37.98 10.06 6.90
N HIS A 253 -36.67 10.07 7.10
CA HIS A 253 -35.71 9.42 6.22
C HIS A 253 -35.95 7.91 6.05
N GLY A 254 -35.89 7.45 4.81
CA GLY A 254 -35.90 6.05 4.42
C GLY A 254 -34.54 5.40 4.60
N LYS A 255 -34.51 4.06 4.60
CA LYS A 255 -33.25 3.30 4.71
C LYS A 255 -32.42 3.27 3.42
N ILE A 256 -33.05 3.49 2.25
CA ILE A 256 -32.38 3.44 0.95
C ILE A 256 -32.44 4.79 0.24
N PHE A 257 -33.62 5.42 0.19
CA PHE A 257 -33.80 6.67 -0.53
C PHE A 257 -34.90 7.53 0.08
N ASP A 258 -34.82 8.84 -0.19
CA ASP A 258 -35.87 9.79 0.10
C ASP A 258 -36.38 10.44 -1.18
N VAL A 259 -37.68 10.68 -1.23
CA VAL A 259 -38.28 11.43 -2.33
C VAL A 259 -38.29 12.92 -2.02
N LEU A 260 -37.65 13.71 -2.90
CA LEU A 260 -37.59 15.15 -2.82
C LEU A 260 -38.46 15.77 -3.92
N ASP A 261 -39.36 16.66 -3.52
CA ASP A 261 -40.19 17.44 -4.44
C ASP A 261 -39.41 18.62 -5.03
N GLN A 262 -39.46 18.78 -6.36
CA GLN A 262 -38.69 19.81 -7.05
C GLN A 262 -39.06 21.24 -6.62
N ASP A 263 -40.33 21.51 -6.32
CA ASP A 263 -40.87 22.86 -6.11
C ASP A 263 -40.92 23.21 -4.61
N ARG A 264 -40.64 22.24 -3.73
CA ARG A 264 -40.64 22.41 -2.27
C ARG A 264 -39.30 22.10 -1.63
N ASP A 265 -38.65 21.01 -2.04
CA ASP A 265 -37.48 20.46 -1.34
C ASP A 265 -36.16 20.81 -2.02
N LEU A 266 -36.15 20.97 -3.33
CA LEU A 266 -34.93 21.36 -4.06
C LEU A 266 -34.70 22.87 -4.10
N ILE A 267 -35.71 23.68 -3.79
CA ILE A 267 -35.60 25.14 -3.74
C ILE A 267 -35.06 25.66 -2.40
N SER A 268 -34.51 26.87 -2.42
CA SER A 268 -33.98 27.54 -1.22
C SER A 268 -35.09 28.04 -0.30
N THR A 269 -34.94 27.81 1.00
CA THR A 269 -35.81 28.33 2.06
C THR A 269 -34.98 28.97 3.17
N ALA A 270 -35.61 29.65 4.12
CA ALA A 270 -34.90 30.25 5.26
C ALA A 270 -34.12 29.20 6.10
N SER A 271 -34.69 28.01 6.27
CA SER A 271 -34.05 26.90 7.00
C SER A 271 -33.07 26.10 6.14
N PHE A 272 -33.23 26.10 4.82
CA PHE A 272 -32.38 25.37 3.87
C PHE A 272 -31.99 26.31 2.71
N PRO A 273 -30.99 27.19 2.90
CA PRO A 273 -30.66 28.24 1.93
C PRO A 273 -30.11 27.70 0.59
N LYS A 274 -29.70 26.42 0.56
CA LYS A 274 -29.27 25.70 -0.65
C LYS A 274 -30.18 24.51 -0.99
N GLY A 275 -31.43 24.54 -0.53
CA GLY A 275 -32.37 23.43 -0.66
C GLY A 275 -32.03 22.24 0.24
N LYS A 276 -33.00 21.34 0.42
CA LYS A 276 -32.88 20.16 1.29
C LYS A 276 -31.92 19.11 0.73
N ILE A 277 -31.69 19.09 -0.58
CA ILE A 277 -30.70 18.21 -1.22
C ILE A 277 -29.28 18.45 -0.67
N ASN A 278 -28.98 19.69 -0.25
CA ASN A 278 -27.70 20.09 0.33
C ASN A 278 -27.72 20.07 1.87
N TYR A 279 -28.69 19.38 2.48
CA TYR A 279 -28.76 19.25 3.93
C TYR A 279 -27.52 18.56 4.49
N ALA A 280 -26.86 19.20 5.45
CA ALA A 280 -25.74 18.65 6.21
C ALA A 280 -26.19 18.39 7.66
N PRO A 281 -26.18 17.14 8.15
CA PRO A 281 -26.60 16.82 9.52
C PRO A 281 -25.75 17.49 10.61
N ASN A 282 -24.49 17.77 10.30
CA ASN A 282 -23.57 18.49 11.17
C ASN A 282 -23.29 19.88 10.59
N ALA A 283 -23.83 20.91 11.25
CA ALA A 283 -23.67 22.30 10.85
C ALA A 283 -22.21 22.80 10.86
N SER A 284 -21.32 22.15 11.63
CA SER A 284 -19.88 22.45 11.63
C SER A 284 -19.15 21.89 10.40
N THR A 285 -19.80 21.03 9.62
CA THR A 285 -19.28 20.46 8.38
C THR A 285 -20.32 20.60 7.26
N PRO A 286 -20.61 21.82 6.78
CA PRO A 286 -21.67 22.08 5.81
C PRO A 286 -21.48 21.36 4.46
N ASN A 287 -20.25 20.93 4.18
CA ASN A 287 -19.88 20.17 2.99
C ASN A 287 -20.19 18.66 3.10
N LYS A 288 -20.50 18.16 4.31
CA LYS A 288 -20.90 16.76 4.53
C LYS A 288 -22.42 16.64 4.43
N THR A 289 -22.90 16.70 3.19
CA THR A 289 -24.31 16.48 2.87
C THR A 289 -24.75 15.06 3.24
N TYR A 290 -26.00 14.93 3.69
CA TYR A 290 -26.67 13.67 3.99
C TYR A 290 -26.80 12.82 2.71
N TYR A 291 -27.31 13.42 1.64
CA TYR A 291 -27.36 12.79 0.33
C TYR A 291 -26.02 12.88 -0.37
N LYS A 292 -25.64 11.80 -1.05
CA LYS A 292 -24.44 11.74 -1.89
C LYS A 292 -24.71 11.41 -3.35
N VAL A 293 -25.90 10.89 -3.61
CA VAL A 293 -26.39 10.56 -4.94
C VAL A 293 -27.72 11.25 -5.14
N LEU A 294 -27.81 12.07 -6.19
CA LEU A 294 -29.08 12.51 -6.74
C LEU A 294 -29.46 11.58 -7.88
N TRP A 295 -30.67 11.05 -7.85
CA TRP A 295 -31.24 10.33 -8.98
C TRP A 295 -32.48 11.07 -9.48
N SER A 296 -32.46 11.44 -10.76
CA SER A 296 -33.53 12.14 -11.46
C SER A 296 -34.00 11.36 -12.70
N PRO A 297 -34.59 10.15 -12.54
CA PRO A 297 -35.15 9.43 -13.68
C PRO A 297 -36.39 10.16 -14.18
N HIS A 298 -36.51 10.37 -15.50
CA HIS A 298 -37.71 10.99 -16.10
C HIS A 298 -38.07 12.39 -15.57
N TRP A 299 -37.07 13.19 -15.16
CA TRP A 299 -37.38 14.47 -14.54
C TRP A 299 -37.78 15.55 -15.55
N GLU A 300 -39.08 15.87 -15.63
CA GLU A 300 -39.57 17.02 -16.38
C GLU A 300 -39.74 18.23 -15.44
N GLY A 301 -38.85 19.22 -15.55
CA GLY A 301 -38.94 20.46 -14.76
C GLY A 301 -40.25 21.21 -15.02
N ASP A 302 -40.85 21.79 -13.98
CA ASP A 302 -42.11 22.55 -14.12
C ASP A 302 -41.87 23.89 -14.82
N ARG A 303 -42.16 23.91 -16.13
CA ARG A 303 -42.06 25.10 -16.97
C ARG A 303 -43.00 26.23 -16.53
N SER A 304 -44.07 25.93 -15.77
CA SER A 304 -44.98 26.95 -15.23
C SER A 304 -44.42 27.68 -14.00
N GLN A 305 -43.38 27.13 -13.35
CA GLN A 305 -42.70 27.72 -12.20
C GLN A 305 -41.20 27.96 -12.48
N GLN A 306 -40.90 28.73 -13.53
CA GLN A 306 -39.53 28.96 -13.99
C GLN A 306 -38.55 29.42 -12.89
N ALA A 307 -39.00 30.26 -11.95
CA ALA A 307 -38.18 30.73 -10.83
C ALA A 307 -37.76 29.60 -9.88
N ASN A 308 -38.69 28.69 -9.55
CA ASN A 308 -38.42 27.55 -8.68
C ASN A 308 -37.51 26.54 -9.38
N LEU A 309 -37.77 26.29 -10.67
CA LEU A 309 -36.92 25.43 -11.48
C LEU A 309 -35.47 25.97 -11.57
N LYS A 310 -35.30 27.28 -11.78
CA LYS A 310 -33.97 27.92 -11.78
C LYS A 310 -33.26 27.77 -10.42
N ALA A 311 -33.99 27.97 -9.32
CA ALA A 311 -33.44 27.79 -7.97
C ALA A 311 -33.05 26.32 -7.69
N ALA A 312 -33.89 25.36 -8.07
CA ALA A 312 -33.61 23.93 -7.92
C ALA A 312 -32.35 23.52 -8.71
N LEU A 313 -32.23 23.95 -9.97
CA LEU A 313 -31.06 23.68 -10.80
C LEU A 313 -29.77 24.29 -10.22
N ALA A 314 -29.82 25.50 -9.66
CA ALA A 314 -28.68 26.10 -8.97
C ALA A 314 -28.26 25.31 -7.72
N ASN A 315 -29.22 24.79 -6.96
CA ASN A 315 -28.96 23.97 -5.78
C ASN A 315 -28.42 22.59 -6.13
N ILE A 316 -28.88 21.98 -7.23
CA ILE A 316 -28.30 20.75 -7.79
C ILE A 316 -26.87 21.00 -8.27
N SER A 317 -26.64 22.12 -8.97
CA SER A 317 -25.29 22.54 -9.40
C SER A 317 -24.34 22.61 -8.20
N HIS A 318 -24.76 23.25 -7.11
CA HIS A 318 -24.01 23.29 -5.86
C HIS A 318 -23.79 21.90 -5.25
N PHE A 319 -24.81 21.03 -5.24
CA PHE A 319 -24.69 19.65 -4.76
C PHE A 319 -23.56 18.88 -5.45
N VAL A 320 -23.44 19.06 -6.78
CA VAL A 320 -22.36 18.45 -7.57
C VAL A 320 -21.02 19.14 -7.32
N ASP A 321 -20.98 20.45 -7.12
CA ASP A 321 -19.74 21.13 -6.71
C ASP A 321 -19.17 20.58 -5.39
N LEU A 322 -20.04 20.06 -4.51
CA LEU A 322 -19.61 19.44 -3.26
C LEU A 322 -18.98 18.03 -3.42
N GLY A 323 -18.92 17.49 -4.64
CA GLY A 323 -18.42 16.15 -4.94
C GLY A 323 -19.50 15.07 -5.03
N ASN A 324 -20.77 15.43 -4.85
CA ASN A 324 -21.87 14.47 -4.87
C ASN A 324 -22.33 14.16 -6.30
N SER A 325 -22.62 12.90 -6.61
CA SER A 325 -22.86 12.47 -7.99
C SER A 325 -24.34 12.55 -8.38
N ILE A 326 -24.58 12.72 -9.68
CA ILE A 326 -25.92 12.63 -10.27
C ILE A 326 -25.96 11.42 -11.20
N PHE A 327 -27.00 10.61 -11.05
CA PHE A 327 -27.36 9.61 -12.05
C PHE A 327 -28.62 10.07 -12.79
N ASN A 328 -28.52 10.20 -14.11
CA ASN A 328 -29.64 10.57 -14.97
C ASN A 328 -29.96 9.41 -15.91
N GLU A 329 -31.11 8.78 -15.69
CA GLU A 329 -31.71 7.81 -16.63
C GLU A 329 -32.74 8.53 -17.50
N CYS A 330 -32.88 8.12 -18.76
CA CYS A 330 -33.60 8.90 -19.78
C CYS A 330 -33.01 10.30 -19.92
N ALA A 331 -31.68 10.41 -20.01
CA ALA A 331 -31.01 11.68 -20.24
C ALA A 331 -29.77 11.51 -21.13
N SER A 332 -29.28 12.61 -21.70
CA SER A 332 -28.03 12.66 -22.48
C SER A 332 -27.11 13.74 -21.94
N ILE A 333 -25.83 13.74 -22.37
CA ILE A 333 -24.86 14.77 -21.96
C ILE A 333 -25.32 16.20 -22.34
N ALA A 334 -26.13 16.30 -23.39
CA ALA A 334 -26.73 17.57 -23.82
C ALA A 334 -27.79 18.10 -22.84
N THR A 335 -28.22 17.32 -21.83
CA THR A 335 -29.22 17.74 -20.86
C THR A 335 -28.66 18.67 -19.78
N TYR A 336 -27.38 18.53 -19.41
CA TYR A 336 -26.77 19.27 -18.30
C TYR A 336 -25.54 20.09 -18.68
N GLU A 337 -24.85 19.79 -19.79
CA GLU A 337 -23.50 20.33 -20.01
C GLU A 337 -23.25 20.95 -21.39
N ASP A 338 -23.94 20.54 -22.47
CA ASP A 338 -23.64 20.98 -23.85
C ASP A 338 -24.92 21.18 -24.70
N SER A 339 -25.90 21.92 -24.20
CA SER A 339 -27.14 22.20 -24.96
C SER A 339 -26.97 23.40 -25.91
N PHE A 340 -27.42 23.26 -27.16
CA PHE A 340 -27.29 24.31 -28.21
C PHE A 340 -28.68 24.72 -28.75
N LYS A 341 -28.84 26.00 -29.13
CA LYS A 341 -30.01 26.50 -29.87
C LYS A 341 -29.97 26.04 -31.33
N ALA A 342 -31.05 26.23 -32.10
CA ALA A 342 -31.11 25.80 -33.51
C ALA A 342 -30.10 26.53 -34.43
N ASP A 343 -29.59 27.69 -33.98
CA ASP A 343 -28.60 28.53 -34.67
C ASP A 343 -27.15 28.27 -34.22
N ASP A 344 -26.90 27.16 -33.52
CA ASP A 344 -25.61 26.77 -32.94
C ASP A 344 -25.01 27.69 -31.87
N SER A 345 -25.77 28.68 -31.37
CA SER A 345 -25.42 29.36 -30.13
C SER A 345 -25.55 28.42 -28.93
N SER A 346 -24.64 28.53 -27.96
CA SER A 346 -24.76 27.81 -26.70
C SER A 346 -26.03 28.28 -25.99
N ARG A 347 -26.83 27.33 -25.50
CA ARG A 347 -27.82 27.68 -24.49
C ARG A 347 -27.03 27.96 -23.22
N GLU A 348 -27.22 29.13 -22.63
CA GLU A 348 -26.68 29.37 -21.29
C GLU A 348 -27.55 28.57 -20.32
N LEU A 349 -26.97 27.48 -19.81
CA LEU A 349 -27.50 26.82 -18.62
C LEU A 349 -27.75 27.92 -17.59
N TYR A 350 -28.94 27.90 -16.99
CA TYR A 350 -29.37 28.80 -15.92
C TYR A 350 -29.92 30.20 -16.31
N ASP A 351 -29.82 30.70 -17.54
CA ASP A 351 -30.32 32.06 -17.89
C ASP A 351 -31.39 32.15 -19.01
N ASP A 352 -31.46 31.19 -19.93
CA ASP A 352 -32.29 31.33 -21.14
C ASP A 352 -33.82 31.13 -20.97
N ASN A 353 -34.34 30.91 -19.74
CA ASN A 353 -35.75 30.60 -19.44
C ASN A 353 -36.39 29.41 -20.22
N ASP A 354 -35.61 28.70 -21.06
CA ASP A 354 -36.04 27.53 -21.81
C ASP A 354 -35.37 26.30 -21.19
N PRO A 355 -36.11 25.48 -20.43
CA PRO A 355 -35.50 24.45 -19.60
C PRO A 355 -34.95 23.34 -20.47
N THR A 356 -33.73 22.91 -20.17
CA THR A 356 -33.18 21.64 -20.64
C THR A 356 -34.17 20.54 -20.27
N GLN A 357 -34.89 20.05 -21.27
CA GLN A 357 -35.78 18.91 -21.12
C GLN A 357 -34.91 17.68 -20.91
N PHE A 358 -35.12 16.96 -19.81
CA PHE A 358 -34.56 15.62 -19.65
C PHE A 358 -35.27 14.64 -20.60
N MET A 359 -36.53 14.92 -20.98
CA MET A 359 -37.26 14.23 -22.04
C MET A 359 -38.02 15.21 -22.94
N SER A 360 -38.05 14.92 -24.25
CA SER A 360 -39.00 15.52 -25.19
C SER A 360 -40.24 14.64 -25.26
N THR A 361 -41.38 15.14 -24.79
CA THR A 361 -42.67 14.48 -25.03
C THR A 361 -42.95 14.45 -26.53
N THR A 362 -43.53 13.36 -27.02
CA THR A 362 -43.82 12.97 -28.42
C THR A 362 -44.54 13.99 -29.31
N ASP A 363 -44.82 15.20 -28.84
CA ASP A 363 -45.73 16.15 -29.49
C ASP A 363 -45.08 17.41 -30.07
N ASN A 364 -43.75 17.58 -30.03
CA ASN A 364 -43.13 18.70 -30.73
C ASN A 364 -41.87 18.29 -31.49
N ASN A 365 -41.90 18.61 -32.79
CA ASN A 365 -40.83 18.57 -33.76
C ASN A 365 -39.45 18.75 -33.08
N PRO A 366 -38.56 17.72 -33.06
CA PRO A 366 -37.22 17.90 -32.48
C PRO A 366 -36.60 19.10 -33.18
N GLY A 367 -36.11 20.07 -32.40
CA GLY A 367 -35.62 21.33 -32.93
C GLY A 367 -34.72 21.10 -34.15
N VAL A 368 -34.96 21.87 -35.22
CA VAL A 368 -34.28 21.71 -36.52
C VAL A 368 -32.76 21.61 -36.27
N GLY A 369 -32.16 20.44 -36.58
CA GLY A 369 -30.72 20.19 -36.42
C GLY A 369 -30.28 19.21 -35.32
N LEU A 370 -31.21 18.68 -34.50
CA LEU A 370 -30.88 17.67 -33.48
C LEU A 370 -31.03 16.24 -34.02
N GLN A 371 -30.03 15.40 -33.77
CA GLN A 371 -30.10 13.98 -34.10
C GLN A 371 -30.85 13.22 -33.00
N THR A 372 -31.96 12.59 -33.35
CA THR A 372 -32.77 11.74 -32.47
C THR A 372 -32.81 10.34 -33.07
N MET A 373 -32.63 9.29 -32.26
CA MET A 373 -32.95 7.93 -32.69
C MET A 373 -34.45 7.71 -32.51
N THR A 374 -35.15 7.34 -33.58
CA THR A 374 -36.58 7.07 -33.49
C THR A 374 -36.84 5.72 -32.85
N THR A 375 -37.96 5.61 -32.15
CA THR A 375 -38.43 4.45 -31.40
C THR A 375 -38.26 3.10 -32.13
N ASN A 376 -38.60 3.05 -33.41
CA ASN A 376 -38.62 1.80 -34.19
C ASN A 376 -37.21 1.31 -34.60
N GLN A 377 -36.17 2.13 -34.38
CA GLN A 377 -34.79 1.80 -34.74
C GLN A 377 -33.99 1.20 -33.57
N LEU A 378 -34.51 1.29 -32.33
CA LEU A 378 -33.83 0.87 -31.09
C LEU A 378 -34.48 -0.32 -30.39
N VAL A 379 -35.81 -0.45 -30.41
CA VAL A 379 -36.56 -1.48 -29.66
C VAL A 379 -37.30 -2.49 -30.57
N GLY A 380 -37.53 -3.70 -30.05
CA GLY A 380 -38.29 -4.78 -30.70
C GLY A 380 -37.42 -5.84 -31.41
N GLU A 381 -38.04 -6.86 -32.01
CA GLU A 381 -37.34 -7.92 -32.79
C GLU A 381 -36.57 -7.35 -34.00
N SER A 382 -36.91 -6.14 -34.44
CA SER A 382 -36.22 -5.35 -35.48
C SER A 382 -35.35 -4.20 -34.94
N GLY A 383 -35.13 -4.15 -33.62
CA GLY A 383 -34.37 -3.10 -32.91
C GLY A 383 -32.85 -3.16 -33.14
N PHE A 384 -32.11 -2.32 -32.42
CA PHE A 384 -30.64 -2.32 -32.47
C PHE A 384 -30.11 -3.50 -31.66
N ALA A 385 -29.33 -4.39 -32.28
CA ALA A 385 -28.78 -5.59 -31.65
C ALA A 385 -29.85 -6.39 -30.84
N PRO A 386 -30.89 -6.94 -31.48
CA PRO A 386 -32.05 -7.53 -30.79
C PRO A 386 -31.72 -8.78 -29.95
N ASN A 387 -30.60 -9.44 -30.24
CA ASN A 387 -30.02 -10.52 -29.44
C ASN A 387 -29.17 -10.02 -28.26
N GLY A 388 -29.00 -8.71 -28.12
CA GLY A 388 -28.23 -8.05 -27.06
C GLY A 388 -26.72 -8.29 -27.13
N GLN A 389 -26.20 -8.50 -28.35
CA GLN A 389 -24.81 -8.89 -28.59
C GLN A 389 -23.81 -7.75 -28.30
N ASP A 390 -22.74 -8.13 -27.63
CA ASP A 390 -21.54 -7.34 -27.38
C ASP A 390 -20.61 -7.47 -28.59
N CYS A 391 -19.94 -6.40 -29.01
CA CYS A 391 -19.00 -6.47 -30.13
C CYS A 391 -17.78 -7.36 -29.85
N SER A 392 -17.57 -7.74 -28.59
CA SER A 392 -16.62 -8.79 -28.20
C SER A 392 -17.20 -10.21 -28.37
N ASP A 393 -18.48 -10.45 -28.66
CA ASP A 393 -18.99 -11.82 -28.78
C ASP A 393 -18.26 -12.60 -29.92
N PRO A 394 -17.86 -13.87 -29.71
CA PRO A 394 -17.33 -14.70 -30.78
C PRO A 394 -18.33 -14.85 -31.94
N GLY A 395 -17.97 -14.38 -33.14
CA GLY A 395 -18.80 -14.57 -34.33
C GLY A 395 -19.94 -13.58 -34.52
N VAL A 396 -19.90 -12.41 -33.87
CA VAL A 396 -20.82 -11.28 -34.08
C VAL A 396 -21.11 -11.03 -35.56
N ARG A 397 -22.39 -10.88 -35.89
CA ARG A 397 -22.87 -10.45 -37.21
C ARG A 397 -23.89 -9.33 -37.04
N GLY A 398 -23.71 -8.21 -37.75
CA GLY A 398 -24.65 -7.08 -37.70
C GLY A 398 -24.37 -6.07 -36.58
N ASP A 399 -25.44 -5.45 -36.07
CA ASP A 399 -25.41 -4.38 -35.06
C ASP A 399 -25.01 -4.91 -33.67
N CYS A 400 -24.07 -4.28 -32.97
CA CYS A 400 -23.60 -4.74 -31.64
C CYS A 400 -23.26 -3.55 -30.70
N TYR A 401 -23.17 -3.81 -29.40
CA TYR A 401 -22.76 -2.82 -28.40
C TYR A 401 -21.25 -2.86 -28.12
N ILE A 402 -20.60 -1.70 -28.09
CA ILE A 402 -19.21 -1.55 -27.67
C ILE A 402 -19.19 -1.15 -26.20
N PHE A 403 -18.53 -1.97 -25.39
CA PHE A 403 -18.12 -1.62 -24.03
C PHE A 403 -16.65 -1.20 -24.07
N ARG A 404 -16.36 0.04 -23.71
CA ARG A 404 -15.00 0.59 -23.88
C ARG A 404 -14.00 0.09 -22.86
N ASN A 405 -14.47 -0.27 -21.67
CA ASN A 405 -13.67 -0.89 -20.63
C ASN A 405 -14.47 -2.05 -20.02
N TYR A 406 -14.11 -3.29 -20.36
CA TYR A 406 -14.81 -4.48 -19.86
C TYR A 406 -14.58 -4.73 -18.38
N ALA A 407 -13.53 -4.16 -17.76
CA ALA A 407 -13.27 -4.27 -16.33
C ALA A 407 -13.97 -3.19 -15.49
N ASP A 408 -14.71 -2.28 -16.14
CA ASP A 408 -15.39 -1.20 -15.44
C ASP A 408 -16.56 -1.70 -14.58
N LEU A 409 -16.62 -1.25 -13.32
CA LEU A 409 -17.64 -1.68 -12.36
C LEU A 409 -19.06 -1.22 -12.73
N PHE A 410 -19.21 -0.09 -13.43
CA PHE A 410 -20.52 0.42 -13.85
C PHE A 410 -21.13 -0.43 -14.97
N SER A 411 -20.30 -1.07 -15.80
CA SER A 411 -20.74 -1.82 -16.99
C SER A 411 -20.76 -3.34 -16.84
N GLN A 412 -20.50 -3.89 -15.64
CA GLN A 412 -20.51 -5.34 -15.39
C GLN A 412 -21.89 -5.97 -15.61
N LYS A 413 -22.06 -6.66 -16.75
CA LYS A 413 -23.30 -7.34 -17.13
C LYS A 413 -23.22 -8.86 -17.18
N GLY A 414 -22.03 -9.46 -17.15
CA GLY A 414 -21.83 -10.90 -17.40
C GLY A 414 -22.29 -11.36 -18.80
N ASP A 415 -22.72 -12.63 -18.90
CA ASP A 415 -23.23 -13.28 -20.12
C ASP A 415 -24.75 -13.09 -20.33
N TYR A 416 -25.31 -12.05 -19.70
CA TYR A 416 -26.69 -11.65 -19.90
C TYR A 416 -26.80 -10.71 -21.13
N PRO A 417 -27.86 -10.86 -21.95
CA PRO A 417 -28.09 -10.00 -23.12
C PRO A 417 -28.42 -8.58 -22.66
N PHE A 418 -27.75 -7.59 -23.28
CA PHE A 418 -28.04 -6.18 -23.06
C PHE A 418 -28.99 -5.67 -24.14
N SER A 419 -30.21 -5.29 -23.76
CA SER A 419 -31.21 -4.75 -24.67
C SER A 419 -31.63 -3.37 -24.20
N LEU A 420 -31.71 -2.42 -25.14
CA LEU A 420 -32.30 -1.12 -24.87
C LEU A 420 -33.83 -1.22 -24.81
N THR A 421 -34.42 -0.50 -23.86
CA THR A 421 -35.85 -0.23 -23.80
C THR A 421 -36.15 1.14 -24.42
N PHE A 422 -37.43 1.46 -24.62
CA PHE A 422 -37.93 2.69 -25.31
C PHE A 422 -37.23 3.96 -24.79
N GLY A 423 -37.19 5.10 -25.47
CA GLY A 423 -36.67 6.33 -24.84
C GLY A 423 -36.78 7.55 -25.74
N ALA A 424 -37.29 8.66 -25.19
CA ALA A 424 -37.60 9.89 -25.93
C ALA A 424 -36.67 11.06 -25.54
N VAL A 425 -35.37 10.87 -25.70
CA VAL A 425 -34.36 11.89 -25.34
C VAL A 425 -33.55 12.28 -26.58
N GLU A 426 -33.27 13.58 -26.69
CA GLU A 426 -32.46 14.15 -27.76
C GLU A 426 -30.95 13.99 -27.48
N GLY A 427 -30.14 13.77 -28.51
CA GLY A 427 -28.69 14.04 -28.44
C GLY A 427 -27.84 13.07 -27.61
N PHE A 428 -28.02 11.76 -27.74
CA PHE A 428 -27.10 10.72 -27.22
C PHE A 428 -25.70 10.72 -27.88
N ARG A 429 -25.33 11.80 -28.56
CA ARG A 429 -23.99 12.12 -29.05
C ARG A 429 -23.93 13.61 -29.40
N PRO A 430 -22.74 14.23 -29.44
CA PRO A 430 -22.56 15.61 -29.88
C PRO A 430 -23.18 15.86 -31.26
N ARG A 431 -23.61 17.11 -31.49
CA ARG A 431 -24.08 17.55 -32.82
C ARG A 431 -22.98 17.38 -33.88
N ARG A 432 -23.39 17.24 -35.14
CA ARG A 432 -22.44 17.25 -36.29
C ARG A 432 -21.63 18.55 -36.20
N SER A 433 -20.29 18.44 -36.19
CA SER A 433 -19.27 19.52 -36.01
C SER A 433 -18.82 19.85 -34.58
N LYS A 434 -19.36 19.21 -33.53
CA LYS A 434 -18.92 19.42 -32.14
C LYS A 434 -18.20 18.17 -31.59
N ASN A 435 -17.19 18.40 -30.77
CA ASN A 435 -16.50 17.37 -30.01
C ASN A 435 -17.09 17.27 -28.60
N TYR A 436 -16.86 16.14 -27.95
CA TYR A 436 -17.09 16.01 -26.52
C TYR A 436 -16.29 17.04 -25.73
N GLY A 437 -16.90 17.58 -24.67
CA GLY A 437 -16.16 18.30 -23.64
C GLY A 437 -15.06 17.41 -23.05
N THR A 438 -13.91 18.01 -22.72
CA THR A 438 -12.81 17.31 -22.06
C THR A 438 -13.30 16.59 -20.79
N GLY A 439 -12.80 15.39 -20.54
CA GLY A 439 -13.18 14.57 -19.38
C GLY A 439 -14.39 13.66 -19.57
N THR A 440 -15.06 13.70 -20.73
CA THR A 440 -16.16 12.79 -21.04
C THR A 440 -15.65 11.35 -21.23
N VAL A 441 -16.30 10.39 -20.57
CA VAL A 441 -16.04 8.95 -20.71
C VAL A 441 -17.27 8.26 -21.30
N GLN A 442 -17.11 7.68 -22.49
CA GLN A 442 -18.13 6.84 -23.13
C GLN A 442 -17.98 5.40 -22.62
N MET A 443 -18.95 4.89 -21.88
CA MET A 443 -18.90 3.54 -21.29
C MET A 443 -19.51 2.49 -22.23
N ILE A 444 -20.68 2.80 -22.80
CA ILE A 444 -21.41 1.92 -23.73
C ILE A 444 -21.81 2.72 -24.97
N SER A 445 -21.51 2.21 -26.16
CA SER A 445 -21.89 2.84 -27.43
C SER A 445 -22.38 1.81 -28.46
N THR A 446 -23.07 2.25 -29.51
CA THR A 446 -23.54 1.39 -30.61
C THR A 446 -22.50 1.25 -31.72
N LYS A 447 -22.45 0.06 -32.34
CA LYS A 447 -21.71 -0.23 -33.57
C LYS A 447 -22.62 -0.81 -34.64
N SER A 448 -22.63 -0.23 -35.84
CA SER A 448 -23.43 -0.69 -36.97
C SER A 448 -22.70 -0.51 -38.30
N GLY A 449 -23.02 -1.35 -39.28
CA GLY A 449 -22.66 -1.09 -40.68
C GLY A 449 -23.44 0.08 -41.30
N THR A 450 -24.49 0.57 -40.63
CA THR A 450 -25.31 1.70 -41.09
C THR A 450 -24.97 2.98 -40.32
N ALA A 451 -24.62 4.05 -41.04
CA ALA A 451 -24.26 5.33 -40.42
C ALA A 451 -25.37 5.97 -39.56
N ALA A 452 -26.63 5.55 -39.76
CA ALA A 452 -27.76 6.00 -38.95
C ALA A 452 -27.76 5.40 -37.54
N LYS A 453 -27.19 4.21 -37.35
CA LYS A 453 -27.20 3.45 -36.09
C LYS A 453 -25.81 3.32 -35.44
N ASP A 454 -24.75 3.66 -36.16
CA ASP A 454 -23.37 3.58 -35.67
C ASP A 454 -22.99 4.81 -34.82
N GLY A 455 -22.27 4.58 -33.72
CA GLY A 455 -21.65 5.63 -32.91
C GLY A 455 -22.64 6.48 -32.09
N TRP A 456 -23.68 5.87 -31.52
CA TRP A 456 -24.54 6.47 -30.51
C TRP A 456 -24.11 6.05 -29.11
N ASP A 457 -24.12 6.98 -28.16
CA ASP A 457 -23.63 6.74 -26.81
C ASP A 457 -24.79 6.46 -25.86
N ILE A 458 -24.76 5.26 -25.30
CA ILE A 458 -25.83 4.73 -24.45
C ILE A 458 -25.57 5.03 -22.98
N TYR A 459 -24.31 5.00 -22.56
CA TYR A 459 -23.93 5.28 -21.19
C TYR A 459 -22.68 6.15 -21.16
N ILE A 460 -22.79 7.36 -20.60
CA ILE A 460 -21.73 8.36 -20.53
C ILE A 460 -21.55 8.82 -19.07
N SER A 461 -20.31 9.12 -18.70
CA SER A 461 -19.96 9.81 -17.45
C SER A 461 -19.11 11.03 -17.77
N ARG A 462 -19.35 12.11 -17.03
CA ARG A 462 -18.48 13.28 -17.02
C ARG A 462 -18.45 13.91 -15.62
N PRO A 463 -17.26 14.16 -15.05
CA PRO A 463 -17.12 15.04 -13.89
C PRO A 463 -17.54 16.46 -14.28
N LYS A 464 -18.38 17.09 -13.45
CA LYS A 464 -18.84 18.46 -13.71
C LYS A 464 -17.67 19.41 -13.94
N ASP A 465 -17.78 20.25 -14.95
CA ASP A 465 -16.76 21.23 -15.37
C ASP A 465 -15.40 20.60 -15.72
N ASN A 466 -15.35 19.29 -15.99
CA ASN A 466 -14.10 18.54 -16.11
C ASN A 466 -13.21 18.64 -14.84
N ASN A 467 -13.81 18.88 -13.67
CA ASN A 467 -13.16 18.86 -12.37
C ASN A 467 -13.49 17.55 -11.67
N ARG A 468 -12.48 16.71 -11.43
CA ARG A 468 -12.61 15.34 -10.89
C ARG A 468 -12.85 15.30 -9.36
N GLN A 469 -12.89 16.45 -8.70
CA GLN A 469 -13.31 16.62 -7.30
C GLN A 469 -14.77 17.02 -7.17
N LYS A 470 -15.37 17.53 -8.26
CA LYS A 470 -16.81 17.70 -8.35
C LYS A 470 -17.44 16.34 -8.67
N GLY A 471 -18.73 16.25 -8.37
CA GLY A 471 -19.49 15.04 -8.57
C GLY A 471 -19.51 14.60 -10.02
N ASN A 472 -19.60 13.29 -10.20
CA ASN A 472 -19.74 12.71 -11.52
C ASN A 472 -21.20 12.84 -11.96
N VAL A 473 -21.41 13.25 -13.21
CA VAL A 473 -22.73 13.30 -13.84
C VAL A 473 -22.79 12.18 -14.85
N LEU A 474 -23.73 11.26 -14.63
CA LEU A 474 -23.89 10.05 -15.42
C LEU A 474 -25.19 10.11 -16.20
N TYR A 475 -25.14 9.67 -17.46
CA TYR A 475 -26.28 9.71 -18.39
C TYR A 475 -26.47 8.34 -19.00
N LEU A 476 -27.63 7.75 -18.76
CA LEU A 476 -28.04 6.47 -19.32
C LEU A 476 -29.24 6.67 -20.26
N ALA A 477 -29.03 6.29 -21.53
CA ALA A 477 -30.04 6.31 -22.58
C ALA A 477 -31.07 5.19 -22.41
N GLY A 478 -32.33 5.42 -22.79
CA GLY A 478 -33.42 4.43 -22.69
C GLY A 478 -34.29 4.57 -21.43
N HIS A 479 -35.45 3.89 -21.42
CA HIS A 479 -36.59 4.02 -20.48
C HIS A 479 -36.79 2.72 -19.72
N SER A 480 -36.48 2.72 -18.43
CA SER A 480 -36.65 1.59 -17.51
C SER A 480 -36.03 0.28 -18.04
N PHE A 481 -34.83 -0.01 -17.56
CA PHE A 481 -34.12 -1.27 -17.77
C PHE A 481 -34.58 -2.39 -16.81
N SER A 482 -35.63 -2.15 -16.02
CA SER A 482 -36.03 -3.04 -14.92
C SER A 482 -36.36 -4.47 -15.40
N ALA A 483 -36.91 -4.61 -16.61
CA ALA A 483 -37.33 -5.88 -17.21
C ALA A 483 -36.18 -6.76 -17.72
N ALA A 484 -34.99 -6.21 -17.96
CA ALA A 484 -33.86 -6.94 -18.52
C ALA A 484 -32.71 -7.09 -17.50
N THR A 485 -32.23 -8.32 -17.29
CA THR A 485 -31.20 -8.61 -16.28
C THR A 485 -29.93 -7.75 -16.45
N ALA A 486 -29.37 -7.65 -17.66
CA ALA A 486 -28.15 -6.87 -17.90
C ALA A 486 -28.35 -5.36 -17.67
N GLY A 487 -29.48 -4.80 -18.11
CA GLY A 487 -29.78 -3.39 -17.92
C GLY A 487 -30.05 -3.05 -16.44
N ASN A 488 -30.80 -3.91 -15.75
CA ASN A 488 -31.03 -3.81 -14.31
C ASN A 488 -29.72 -3.82 -13.54
N ARG A 489 -28.79 -4.71 -13.92
CA ARG A 489 -27.44 -4.75 -13.36
C ARG A 489 -26.65 -3.47 -13.61
N ILE A 490 -26.70 -2.87 -14.80
CA ILE A 490 -25.99 -1.60 -15.07
C ILE A 490 -26.49 -0.50 -14.13
N VAL A 491 -27.81 -0.41 -13.92
CA VAL A 491 -28.39 0.57 -12.98
C VAL A 491 -27.99 0.26 -11.53
N LEU A 492 -28.16 -0.98 -11.07
CA LEU A 492 -27.81 -1.37 -9.70
C LEU A 492 -26.30 -1.29 -9.42
N ASN A 493 -25.45 -1.64 -10.38
CA ASN A 493 -24.01 -1.39 -10.32
C ASN A 493 -23.77 0.10 -10.10
N THR A 494 -24.41 0.95 -10.89
CA THR A 494 -24.21 2.39 -10.80
C THR A 494 -24.57 2.91 -9.42
N LEU A 495 -25.75 2.57 -8.91
CA LEU A 495 -26.20 3.00 -7.58
C LEU A 495 -25.31 2.45 -6.45
N LEU A 496 -24.83 1.21 -6.57
CA LEU A 496 -23.89 0.62 -5.61
C LEU A 496 -22.50 1.28 -5.68
N ASN A 497 -22.13 1.83 -6.84
CA ASN A 497 -20.81 2.39 -7.07
C ASN A 497 -20.70 3.91 -6.82
N LEU A 498 -21.80 4.66 -6.97
CA LEU A 498 -21.81 6.11 -6.83
C LEU A 498 -21.65 6.56 -5.38
N ALA A 499 -20.80 7.58 -5.20
CA ALA A 499 -20.43 8.14 -3.90
C ALA A 499 -19.97 7.10 -2.87
N PHE A 500 -19.43 5.99 -3.36
CA PHE A 500 -18.82 4.98 -2.54
C PHE A 500 -17.56 5.54 -1.86
N LYS A 501 -17.46 5.35 -0.56
CA LYS A 501 -16.23 5.59 0.20
C LYS A 501 -15.33 4.38 -0.02
N PRO A 502 -14.21 4.49 -0.76
CA PRO A 502 -13.32 3.35 -0.95
C PRO A 502 -12.80 2.89 0.41
N GLU A 503 -13.19 1.67 0.75
CA GLU A 503 -12.60 0.97 1.86
C GLU A 503 -11.36 0.24 1.38
N SER A 504 -10.31 0.44 2.15
CA SER A 504 -8.97 -0.05 1.89
C SER A 504 -8.72 -1.22 2.83
N LEU A 505 -8.13 -2.30 2.33
CA LEU A 505 -7.74 -3.40 3.19
C LEU A 505 -6.61 -2.93 4.10
N GLU A 506 -6.84 -2.99 5.41
CA GLU A 506 -5.81 -2.63 6.39
C GLU A 506 -4.86 -3.80 6.60
N THR A 507 -3.56 -3.54 6.44
CA THR A 507 -2.52 -4.56 6.44
C THR A 507 -1.25 -4.10 7.10
N SER A 508 -0.47 -5.05 7.59
CA SER A 508 0.86 -4.73 8.10
C SER A 508 1.86 -5.86 7.94
N ARG A 509 3.11 -5.44 7.64
CA ARG A 509 4.33 -6.26 7.67
C ARG A 509 5.35 -5.76 8.70
N SER A 510 4.99 -4.73 9.46
CA SER A 510 5.87 -4.15 10.46
C SER A 510 5.72 -4.96 11.74
N GLU A 511 6.81 -5.03 12.48
CA GLU A 511 6.80 -5.71 13.75
C GLU A 511 6.13 -4.81 14.82
N PRO A 512 5.19 -5.33 15.62
CA PRO A 512 4.66 -4.59 16.74
C PRO A 512 5.73 -4.35 17.82
N VAL A 513 5.68 -3.20 18.47
CA VAL A 513 6.64 -2.79 19.50
C VAL A 513 5.94 -2.69 20.85
N ALA A 514 6.57 -3.19 21.92
CA ALA A 514 6.05 -3.04 23.27
C ALA A 514 6.46 -1.71 23.89
N ASP A 515 5.56 -1.10 24.66
CA ASP A 515 5.86 -0.06 25.62
C ASP A 515 5.42 -0.50 27.03
N VAL A 516 6.39 -0.68 27.95
CA VAL A 516 6.17 -1.33 29.25
C VAL A 516 6.24 -0.34 30.41
N THR A 517 5.12 0.08 30.97
CA THR A 517 5.13 0.94 32.16
C THR A 517 5.41 0.14 33.43
N TYR A 518 6.04 0.77 34.41
CA TYR A 518 6.39 0.15 35.69
C TYR A 518 5.75 0.90 36.86
N LYS A 519 5.42 0.17 37.92
CA LYS A 519 5.00 0.74 39.21
C LYS A 519 6.22 1.23 39.99
N ALA A 520 5.97 1.97 41.07
CA ALA A 520 7.04 2.48 41.93
C ALA A 520 7.91 1.39 42.59
N ASP A 521 7.38 0.17 42.73
CA ASP A 521 8.10 -1.00 43.26
C ASP A 521 8.93 -1.73 42.19
N GLY A 522 8.95 -1.26 40.94
CA GLY A 522 9.67 -1.86 39.82
C GLY A 522 8.92 -2.99 39.11
N SER A 523 7.73 -3.38 39.58
CA SER A 523 6.90 -4.37 38.88
C SER A 523 6.24 -3.78 37.62
N VAL A 524 5.98 -4.63 36.62
CA VAL A 524 5.27 -4.22 35.40
C VAL A 524 3.86 -3.75 35.76
N ASN A 525 3.49 -2.57 35.26
CA ASN A 525 2.16 -1.99 35.42
C ASN A 525 1.26 -2.33 34.23
N GLN A 526 1.66 -1.90 33.02
CA GLN A 526 0.92 -2.13 31.78
C GLN A 526 1.89 -2.36 30.64
N VAL A 527 1.49 -3.21 29.69
CA VAL A 527 2.18 -3.43 28.42
C VAL A 527 1.31 -2.91 27.29
N HIS A 528 1.73 -1.82 26.67
CA HIS A 528 1.14 -1.27 25.46
C HIS A 528 1.82 -1.89 24.24
N VAL A 529 1.02 -2.17 23.21
CA VAL A 529 1.45 -2.73 21.93
C VAL A 529 1.23 -1.65 20.88
N LEU A 530 2.32 -1.13 20.36
CA LEU A 530 2.36 -0.13 19.31
C LEU A 530 2.45 -0.84 17.97
N SER A 531 1.48 -0.62 17.09
CA SER A 531 1.40 -1.30 15.80
C SER A 531 1.12 -0.32 14.67
N GLY A 532 1.95 -0.39 13.63
CA GLY A 532 1.79 0.34 12.38
C GLY A 532 1.15 -0.52 11.31
N THR A 533 0.28 0.07 10.49
CA THR A 533 -0.39 -0.58 9.37
C THR A 533 -0.50 0.40 8.20
N TYR A 534 -0.87 -0.11 7.03
CA TYR A 534 -1.24 0.67 5.87
C TYR A 534 -2.56 0.19 5.27
N LEU A 535 -3.22 1.11 4.58
CA LEU A 535 -4.46 0.92 3.88
C LEU A 535 -4.18 0.78 2.40
N HIS A 536 -4.47 -0.38 1.85
CA HIS A 536 -4.41 -0.58 0.41
C HIS A 536 -5.70 -0.11 -0.24
N THR A 537 -5.66 1.08 -0.84
CA THR A 537 -6.76 1.59 -1.66
C THR A 537 -6.54 1.08 -3.08
N PRO A 538 -7.40 0.20 -3.63
CA PRO A 538 -7.26 -0.24 -5.02
C PRO A 538 -7.27 0.99 -5.93
N PRO A 539 -6.38 1.06 -6.93
CA PRO A 539 -6.37 2.17 -7.87
C PRO A 539 -7.74 2.28 -8.54
N GLN A 540 -8.34 3.47 -8.53
CA GLN A 540 -9.43 3.73 -9.45
C GLN A 540 -8.82 3.77 -10.86
N ALA A 541 -9.13 2.75 -11.66
CA ALA A 541 -8.56 2.44 -12.99
C ALA A 541 -8.66 3.55 -14.06
N LEU A 542 -9.06 4.78 -13.71
CA LEU A 542 -9.42 5.84 -14.65
C LEU A 542 -8.60 7.14 -14.50
N PHE A 543 -7.70 7.27 -13.50
CA PHE A 543 -7.20 8.59 -13.05
C PHE A 543 -5.70 8.64 -12.66
N PRO A 544 -4.75 8.60 -13.61
CA PRO A 544 -3.30 8.63 -13.34
C PRO A 544 -2.81 9.91 -12.61
N GLU A 545 -3.51 11.03 -12.75
CA GLU A 545 -3.24 12.28 -12.04
C GLU A 545 -3.50 12.21 -10.52
N ARG A 546 -4.20 11.19 -10.03
CA ARG A 546 -4.32 10.92 -8.59
C ARG A 546 -3.05 10.32 -8.00
N ILE A 547 -2.20 9.73 -8.83
CA ILE A 547 -0.97 9.02 -8.43
C ILE A 547 0.24 9.93 -8.53
N ASN A 548 0.40 10.59 -9.68
CA ASN A 548 1.54 11.49 -9.92
C ASN A 548 1.09 12.95 -9.86
N PHE A 549 1.82 13.77 -9.12
CA PHE A 549 1.62 15.20 -9.07
C PHE A 549 1.85 15.81 -10.45
N ARG A 550 0.92 16.66 -10.87
CA ARG A 550 1.06 17.51 -12.05
C ARG A 550 0.63 18.91 -11.69
N ALA A 551 1.45 19.90 -12.05
CA ALA A 551 1.21 21.31 -11.72
C ALA A 551 -0.18 21.80 -12.18
N ASP A 552 -0.61 21.40 -13.37
CA ASP A 552 -1.90 21.77 -13.97
C ASP A 552 -3.11 21.03 -13.37
N LYS A 553 -2.87 20.01 -12.54
CA LYS A 553 -3.87 19.15 -11.89
C LYS A 553 -3.57 18.91 -10.41
N ALA A 554 -2.91 19.87 -9.75
CA ALA A 554 -2.42 19.71 -8.39
C ALA A 554 -3.52 19.33 -7.38
N ALA A 555 -4.72 19.86 -7.58
CA ALA A 555 -5.88 19.53 -6.76
C ALA A 555 -6.31 18.05 -6.90
N ASP A 556 -6.11 17.41 -8.05
CA ASP A 556 -6.51 16.01 -8.27
C ASP A 556 -5.54 15.00 -7.64
N TRP A 557 -4.32 15.42 -7.32
CA TRP A 557 -3.27 14.56 -6.78
C TRP A 557 -3.59 14.07 -5.37
N VAL A 558 -3.44 12.77 -5.10
CA VAL A 558 -3.66 12.16 -3.78
C VAL A 558 -2.32 11.94 -3.07
N PHE A 559 -2.21 12.50 -1.87
CA PHE A 559 -1.03 12.33 -1.01
C PHE A 559 -1.44 12.31 0.47
N PRO A 560 -0.94 11.36 1.27
CA PRO A 560 -0.24 10.15 0.84
C PRO A 560 -1.18 9.24 0.02
N TYR A 561 -0.65 8.60 -1.03
CA TYR A 561 -1.46 7.68 -1.83
C TYR A 561 -1.83 6.39 -1.07
N ILE A 562 -0.90 5.89 -0.27
CA ILE A 562 -1.11 4.79 0.67
C ILE A 562 -1.25 5.41 2.06
N GLU A 563 -2.44 5.37 2.64
CA GLU A 563 -2.67 5.86 4.01
C GLU A 563 -2.12 4.86 5.04
N GLY A 564 -1.64 5.37 6.17
CA GLY A 564 -1.21 4.57 7.32
C GLY A 564 -2.12 4.73 8.53
N ARG A 565 -2.04 3.74 9.43
CA ARG A 565 -2.62 3.79 10.77
C ARG A 565 -1.55 3.37 11.78
N PHE A 566 -1.44 4.10 12.89
CA PHE A 566 -0.54 3.74 13.98
C PHE A 566 -1.31 3.79 15.30
N ARG A 567 -1.33 2.68 16.03
CA ARG A 567 -2.20 2.52 17.21
C ARG A 567 -1.46 2.00 18.43
N SER A 568 -1.97 2.36 19.60
CA SER A 568 -1.65 1.70 20.88
C SER A 568 -2.80 0.81 21.32
N LEU A 569 -2.48 -0.41 21.72
CA LEU A 569 -3.40 -1.36 22.32
C LEU A 569 -2.83 -1.89 23.64
N LEU A 570 -3.66 -2.12 24.65
CA LEU A 570 -3.23 -2.89 25.82
C LEU A 570 -3.08 -4.36 25.43
N ALA A 571 -1.94 -4.97 25.78
CA ALA A 571 -1.66 -6.39 25.51
C ALA A 571 -2.75 -7.33 26.07
N ASP A 572 -3.38 -6.95 27.19
CA ASP A 572 -4.48 -7.69 27.82
C ASP A 572 -5.81 -7.60 27.09
N ASN A 573 -5.98 -6.61 26.22
CA ASN A 573 -7.19 -6.43 25.43
C ASN A 573 -7.11 -7.10 24.05
N ILE A 574 -6.00 -7.80 23.74
CA ILE A 574 -5.79 -8.49 22.47
C ILE A 574 -6.40 -9.90 22.52
N ASP A 575 -7.34 -10.17 21.62
CA ASP A 575 -7.99 -11.48 21.51
C ASP A 575 -6.99 -12.62 21.25
N THR A 576 -7.26 -13.80 21.83
CA THR A 576 -6.40 -14.99 21.69
C THR A 576 -6.50 -15.69 20.34
N ASN A 577 -7.54 -15.41 19.55
CA ASN A 577 -7.80 -16.04 18.26
C ASN A 577 -7.42 -15.13 17.08
N ARG A 578 -8.03 -13.95 16.96
CA ARG A 578 -7.67 -12.90 15.99
C ARG A 578 -8.56 -11.70 16.26
N GLN A 579 -8.00 -10.50 16.36
CA GLN A 579 -8.74 -9.25 16.38
C GLN A 579 -8.34 -8.34 15.22
N GLY A 580 -9.27 -7.53 14.72
CA GLY A 580 -8.92 -6.43 13.81
C GLY A 580 -8.06 -5.37 14.52
N PHE A 581 -7.27 -4.61 13.75
CA PHE A 581 -6.29 -3.66 14.28
C PHE A 581 -6.90 -2.50 15.09
N SER A 582 -8.08 -2.03 14.70
CA SER A 582 -8.77 -0.90 15.37
C SER A 582 -9.50 -1.31 16.66
N LYS A 583 -9.78 -2.60 16.84
CA LYS A 583 -10.54 -3.10 17.98
C LYS A 583 -9.75 -2.86 19.27
N ASN A 584 -10.37 -2.20 20.25
CA ASN A 584 -9.80 -1.89 21.57
C ASN A 584 -8.53 -1.00 21.54
N ALA A 585 -8.28 -0.26 20.46
CA ALA A 585 -7.19 0.71 20.44
C ALA A 585 -7.46 1.85 21.43
N GLU A 586 -6.47 2.18 22.27
CA GLU A 586 -6.54 3.31 23.21
C GLU A 586 -6.47 4.65 22.47
N TRP A 587 -5.68 4.67 21.39
CA TRP A 587 -5.55 5.80 20.51
C TRP A 587 -5.02 5.41 19.14
N GLU A 588 -5.26 6.28 18.17
CA GLU A 588 -4.79 6.18 16.79
C GLU A 588 -4.14 7.51 16.38
N ALA A 589 -2.91 7.46 15.86
CA ALA A 589 -2.13 8.64 15.47
C ALA A 589 -2.66 9.31 14.19
N SER A 590 -3.20 8.53 13.25
CA SER A 590 -3.75 9.03 11.98
C SER A 590 -4.96 9.95 12.16
N GLU A 591 -5.69 9.82 13.27
CA GLU A 591 -6.78 10.74 13.64
C GLU A 591 -6.27 12.02 14.32
N ARG A 592 -4.98 12.07 14.64
CA ARG A 592 -4.34 13.11 15.46
C ARG A 592 -3.20 13.82 14.74
N VAL A 593 -3.07 13.62 13.42
CA VAL A 593 -2.12 14.37 12.61
C VAL A 593 -2.52 15.85 12.66
N PRO A 594 -1.60 16.78 13.02
CA PRO A 594 -1.93 18.19 13.15
C PRO A 594 -2.55 18.75 11.87
N ALA A 595 -3.44 19.72 12.05
CA ALA A 595 -3.96 20.50 10.94
C ALA A 595 -2.79 21.13 10.17
N PRO A 596 -2.86 21.25 8.83
CA PRO A 596 -1.65 21.52 8.06
C PRO A 596 -1.01 22.85 8.40
N GLY A 597 -1.76 23.93 8.66
CA GLY A 597 -1.19 25.18 9.21
C GLY A 597 -0.33 25.02 10.48
N SER A 598 -0.58 23.99 11.28
CA SER A 598 0.12 23.68 12.55
C SER A 598 1.08 22.48 12.45
N ARG A 599 1.20 21.82 11.29
CA ARG A 599 2.08 20.65 11.09
C ARG A 599 3.52 21.08 10.78
N ASN A 600 4.49 20.58 11.53
CA ASN A 600 5.91 20.88 11.33
C ASN A 600 6.57 19.76 10.52
N ILE A 601 7.03 20.06 9.30
CA ILE A 601 7.78 19.10 8.49
C ILE A 601 9.14 19.73 8.17
N PHE A 602 10.21 18.95 8.22
CA PHE A 602 11.57 19.39 7.96
C PHE A 602 12.20 18.58 6.85
N THR A 603 13.14 19.18 6.12
CA THR A 603 14.00 18.48 5.17
C THR A 603 15.41 19.07 5.16
N VAL A 604 16.25 18.53 4.29
CA VAL A 604 17.60 19.02 4.01
C VAL A 604 17.80 19.24 2.52
N LEU A 605 18.52 20.33 2.20
CA LEU A 605 18.99 20.65 0.86
C LEU A 605 20.53 20.76 0.87
N GLY A 606 21.17 20.33 -0.20
CA GLY A 606 22.63 20.37 -0.39
C GLY A 606 23.38 19.05 -0.11
N SER A 607 24.71 19.10 -0.22
CA SER A 607 25.59 17.94 -0.03
C SER A 607 26.15 17.83 1.39
N ASN A 608 26.65 16.65 1.78
CA ASN A 608 27.33 16.46 3.07
C ASN A 608 28.64 17.27 3.19
N GLN A 609 29.19 17.76 2.07
CA GLN A 609 30.42 18.57 2.04
C GLN A 609 30.17 20.07 2.24
N GLU A 610 29.02 20.58 1.78
CA GLU A 610 28.72 22.03 1.76
C GLU A 610 28.05 22.53 3.05
N GLY A 611 27.82 21.62 4.00
CA GLY A 611 27.01 21.86 5.20
C GLY A 611 25.53 21.73 4.87
N LEU A 612 24.89 20.71 5.42
CA LEU A 612 23.47 20.43 5.21
C LEU A 612 22.61 21.61 5.66
N LYS A 613 21.92 22.27 4.73
CA LYS A 613 20.97 23.33 5.06
C LYS A 613 19.63 22.70 5.42
N ARG A 614 19.17 22.93 6.65
CA ARG A 614 17.81 22.57 7.06
C ARG A 614 16.83 23.58 6.46
N VAL A 615 15.86 23.09 5.70
CA VAL A 615 14.70 23.88 5.27
C VAL A 615 13.46 23.34 5.97
N SER A 616 12.63 24.24 6.51
CA SER A 616 11.35 23.81 7.06
C SER A 616 10.30 23.85 5.96
N PHE A 617 9.47 22.83 5.90
CA PHE A 617 8.27 22.79 5.06
C PHE A 617 7.13 23.53 5.75
N ASN A 618 7.43 24.75 6.19
CA ASN A 618 6.46 25.65 6.80
C ASN A 618 6.00 26.70 5.79
N LEU A 619 4.85 27.30 6.10
CA LEU A 619 4.16 28.21 5.18
C LEU A 619 4.78 29.60 5.14
N ALA A 620 5.41 30.02 6.24
CA ALA A 620 6.00 31.35 6.37
C ALA A 620 7.24 31.50 5.48
N GLN A 621 7.94 30.40 5.17
CA GLN A 621 9.16 30.38 4.35
C GLN A 621 8.89 30.44 2.83
N LEU A 622 7.64 30.30 2.38
CA LEU A 622 7.26 30.33 0.95
C LEU A 622 6.78 31.70 0.45
N GLY A 623 6.72 32.69 1.34
CA GLY A 623 6.31 34.06 1.00
C GLY A 623 7.46 34.96 0.53
N SER A 624 8.71 34.55 0.65
CA SER A 624 9.86 35.28 0.11
C SER A 624 10.05 34.91 -1.36
N SER A 625 10.17 35.92 -2.23
CA SER A 625 10.61 35.71 -3.61
C SER A 625 12.01 35.12 -3.63
N CYS A 626 12.34 34.37 -4.67
CA CYS A 626 13.64 33.74 -4.94
C CYS A 626 14.88 34.68 -5.02
N LEU A 627 14.87 35.87 -4.43
CA LEU A 627 15.89 36.89 -4.63
C LEU A 627 17.08 36.67 -3.69
N ASP A 628 18.22 36.21 -4.23
CA ASP A 628 19.53 36.29 -3.58
C ASP A 628 19.98 37.76 -3.48
N THR A 629 20.62 38.12 -2.38
CA THR A 629 21.45 39.34 -2.34
C THR A 629 22.81 38.99 -2.94
N GLU A 630 23.18 39.66 -4.03
CA GLU A 630 24.32 39.39 -4.96
C GLU A 630 25.72 39.03 -4.37
N THR A 631 25.89 38.99 -3.05
CA THR A 631 27.16 38.79 -2.35
C THR A 631 27.42 37.37 -1.84
N THR A 632 26.45 36.45 -1.79
CA THR A 632 26.67 35.09 -1.23
C THR A 632 26.48 33.92 -2.19
N GLY A 633 25.87 34.12 -3.37
CA GLY A 633 25.75 33.08 -4.41
C GLY A 633 24.95 31.86 -3.95
N LYS A 634 23.91 32.08 -3.13
CA LYS A 634 23.06 31.02 -2.59
C LYS A 634 21.60 31.37 -2.85
N ILE A 635 20.96 30.51 -3.64
CA ILE A 635 19.53 30.46 -3.84
C ILE A 635 18.84 30.33 -2.46
N GLU A 636 17.88 31.21 -2.14
CA GLU A 636 17.10 31.11 -0.89
C GLU A 636 16.24 29.83 -0.90
N GLY A 637 15.98 29.24 0.28
CA GLY A 637 15.47 27.87 0.46
C GLY A 637 14.18 27.47 -0.28
N MET A 638 13.45 28.39 -0.91
CA MET A 638 12.32 28.08 -1.79
C MET A 638 12.76 27.56 -3.17
N CYS A 639 13.79 28.14 -3.80
CA CYS A 639 14.21 27.67 -5.12
C CYS A 639 15.14 26.45 -5.03
N ASP A 640 15.93 26.32 -3.95
CA ASP A 640 16.60 25.05 -3.61
C ASP A 640 15.54 23.92 -3.49
N LEU A 641 14.37 24.22 -2.92
CA LEU A 641 13.28 23.24 -2.79
C LEU A 641 12.62 22.94 -4.14
N GLN A 642 12.39 23.94 -4.99
CA GLN A 642 11.87 23.74 -6.34
C GLN A 642 12.77 22.84 -7.17
N GLU A 643 14.09 23.04 -7.08
CA GLU A 643 15.09 22.22 -7.75
C GLU A 643 15.09 20.78 -7.22
N ALA A 644 15.09 20.61 -5.90
CA ALA A 644 15.08 19.28 -5.27
C ALA A 644 13.81 18.48 -5.58
N LEU A 645 12.68 19.17 -5.76
CA LEU A 645 11.43 18.59 -6.22
C LEU A 645 11.35 18.49 -7.75
N THR A 646 12.38 18.89 -8.50
CA THR A 646 12.38 18.91 -9.98
C THR A 646 11.27 19.75 -10.62
N LEU A 647 10.65 20.66 -9.85
CA LEU A 647 9.54 21.50 -10.33
C LEU A 647 10.01 22.58 -11.31
N ASP A 648 11.25 23.02 -11.18
CA ASP A 648 11.87 24.02 -12.04
C ASP A 648 12.59 23.41 -13.26
N ARG A 649 12.60 22.08 -13.44
CA ARG A 649 13.35 21.43 -14.52
C ARG A 649 12.53 21.33 -15.81
N ASN A 650 13.17 21.58 -16.94
CA ASN A 650 12.57 21.38 -18.26
C ASN A 650 12.63 19.90 -18.71
N SER A 651 12.07 19.59 -19.89
CA SER A 651 12.08 18.22 -20.45
C SER A 651 13.48 17.67 -20.76
N ALA A 652 14.49 18.53 -20.83
CA ALA A 652 15.89 18.14 -20.99
C ALA A 652 16.63 17.99 -19.66
N GLY A 653 15.93 18.17 -18.51
CA GLY A 653 16.48 18.03 -17.17
C GLY A 653 17.29 19.23 -16.67
N VAL A 654 17.28 20.35 -17.39
CA VAL A 654 18.00 21.59 -17.02
C VAL A 654 17.08 22.48 -16.18
N SER A 655 17.61 23.09 -15.11
CA SER A 655 16.86 24.05 -14.29
C SER A 655 16.47 25.26 -15.13
N VAL A 656 15.22 25.71 -15.00
CA VAL A 656 14.69 26.91 -15.64
C VAL A 656 15.10 28.17 -14.89
N VAL A 657 15.46 28.07 -13.60
CA VAL A 657 15.90 29.22 -12.79
C VAL A 657 17.41 29.35 -12.74
N ASP A 658 18.18 28.26 -12.81
CA ASP A 658 19.65 28.23 -12.85
C ASP A 658 20.14 27.37 -14.03
N LEU A 659 20.02 27.90 -15.25
CA LEU A 659 20.38 27.19 -16.49
C LEU A 659 21.89 26.83 -16.56
N ASP A 660 22.73 27.61 -15.88
CA ASP A 660 24.19 27.50 -15.92
C ASP A 660 24.76 26.68 -14.76
N GLY A 661 23.94 26.30 -13.78
CA GLY A 661 24.33 25.53 -12.59
C GLY A 661 25.32 26.28 -11.70
N ASN A 662 25.24 27.61 -11.67
CA ASN A 662 26.20 28.47 -10.95
C ASN A 662 25.65 28.98 -9.60
N GLY A 663 24.47 28.52 -9.19
CA GLY A 663 23.80 28.89 -7.96
C GLY A 663 23.18 30.29 -8.01
N LYS A 664 23.01 30.88 -9.19
CA LYS A 664 22.37 32.19 -9.39
C LYS A 664 21.18 32.06 -10.30
N ILE A 665 20.16 32.86 -10.02
CA ILE A 665 18.98 32.92 -10.89
C ILE A 665 19.35 33.63 -12.18
N ASP A 666 19.00 33.02 -13.31
CA ASP A 666 19.12 33.66 -14.61
C ASP A 666 18.21 34.91 -14.65
N PRO A 667 18.77 36.13 -14.75
CA PRO A 667 17.99 37.36 -14.79
C PRO A 667 17.08 37.46 -16.02
N SER A 668 17.22 36.56 -17.01
CA SER A 668 16.35 36.46 -18.18
C SER A 668 15.01 35.77 -17.90
N VAL A 669 14.87 35.08 -16.76
CA VAL A 669 13.65 34.35 -16.39
C VAL A 669 12.50 35.33 -16.09
N PRO A 670 11.37 35.25 -16.79
CA PRO A 670 10.23 36.14 -16.54
C PRO A 670 9.70 35.99 -15.11
N ALA A 671 9.37 37.11 -14.45
CA ALA A 671 8.75 37.11 -13.12
C ALA A 671 7.48 36.23 -13.05
N SER A 672 6.72 36.16 -14.14
CA SER A 672 5.53 35.30 -14.24
C SER A 672 5.86 33.81 -14.14
N LYS A 673 7.04 33.37 -14.61
CA LYS A 673 7.46 31.97 -14.53
C LYS A 673 7.88 31.59 -13.12
N LEU A 674 8.58 32.49 -12.43
CA LEU A 674 8.91 32.36 -11.00
C LEU A 674 7.62 32.28 -10.16
N THR A 675 6.64 33.14 -10.45
CA THR A 675 5.32 33.08 -9.81
C THR A 675 4.63 31.73 -10.05
N GLU A 676 4.61 31.22 -11.29
CA GLU A 676 4.02 29.90 -11.62
C GLU A 676 4.67 28.74 -10.85
N LEU A 677 6.01 28.73 -10.76
CA LEU A 677 6.76 27.72 -10.00
C LEU A 677 6.50 27.83 -8.49
N ASN A 678 6.37 29.04 -7.96
CA ASN A 678 6.01 29.28 -6.57
C ASN A 678 4.64 28.72 -6.26
N HIS A 679 3.63 29.01 -7.09
CA HIS A 679 2.28 28.45 -6.94
C HIS A 679 2.27 26.92 -7.02
N THR A 680 3.02 26.35 -7.97
CA THR A 680 3.13 24.89 -8.11
C THR A 680 3.72 24.26 -6.85
N SER A 681 4.75 24.88 -6.27
CA SER A 681 5.40 24.43 -5.04
C SER A 681 4.49 24.56 -3.82
N GLN A 682 3.68 25.62 -3.79
CA GLN A 682 2.69 25.89 -2.75
C GLN A 682 1.57 24.83 -2.76
N HIS A 683 0.99 24.53 -3.93
CA HIS A 683 0.00 23.46 -4.08
C HIS A 683 0.54 22.09 -3.70
N PHE A 684 1.77 21.78 -4.13
CA PHE A 684 2.45 20.55 -3.76
C PHE A 684 2.60 20.45 -2.24
N LEU A 685 3.09 21.50 -1.59
CA LEU A 685 3.32 21.50 -0.14
C LEU A 685 2.02 21.38 0.65
N GLN A 686 0.95 22.07 0.22
CA GLN A 686 -0.38 21.95 0.82
C GLN A 686 -0.84 20.48 0.89
N ARG A 687 -0.56 19.68 -0.16
CA ARG A 687 -0.86 18.24 -0.17
C ARG A 687 0.12 17.41 0.66
N VAL A 688 1.43 17.65 0.56
CA VAL A 688 2.44 16.89 1.34
C VAL A 688 2.25 17.02 2.86
N ARG A 689 1.73 18.17 3.31
CA ARG A 689 1.40 18.39 4.73
C ARG A 689 0.13 17.68 5.17
N GLY A 690 -0.59 17.00 4.28
CA GLY A 690 -1.82 16.27 4.59
C GLY A 690 -3.05 17.17 4.57
N TYR A 691 -3.21 18.06 3.59
CA TYR A 691 -4.47 18.80 3.43
C TYR A 691 -4.99 18.81 2.01
N CYS A 692 -5.89 19.75 1.73
CA CYS A 692 -6.31 20.12 0.40
C CYS A 692 -5.39 21.15 -0.28
N VAL A 693 -5.52 21.29 -1.60
CA VAL A 693 -5.10 22.48 -2.35
C VAL A 693 -6.16 23.57 -2.14
N ALA A 694 -5.75 24.82 -2.03
CA ALA A 694 -6.64 25.97 -1.88
C ALA A 694 -6.09 27.20 -2.63
N HIS A 695 -6.84 27.70 -3.62
CA HIS A 695 -6.54 28.92 -4.38
C HIS A 695 -7.71 29.91 -4.39
N ASP A 696 -7.41 31.20 -4.61
CA ASP A 696 -8.44 32.21 -4.86
C ASP A 696 -9.19 31.90 -6.17
N THR A 697 -10.48 31.58 -6.04
CA THR A 697 -11.40 31.21 -7.14
C THR A 697 -11.76 32.35 -8.09
N THR A 698 -11.30 33.59 -7.84
CA THR A 698 -11.51 34.73 -8.74
C THR A 698 -10.34 34.84 -9.71
N ASP A 699 -10.59 34.54 -10.99
CA ASP A 699 -9.63 34.43 -12.11
C ASP A 699 -8.69 35.64 -12.34
N SER A 700 -8.83 36.72 -11.57
CA SER A 700 -8.06 37.96 -11.72
C SER A 700 -6.79 38.05 -10.87
N ASN A 701 -6.64 37.27 -9.78
CA ASN A 701 -5.41 37.25 -8.95
C ASN A 701 -5.27 35.90 -8.23
N ARG A 702 -4.52 34.95 -8.80
CA ARG A 702 -4.22 33.67 -8.14
C ARG A 702 -3.42 33.93 -6.87
N THR A 703 -4.03 33.78 -5.70
CA THR A 703 -3.30 33.71 -4.43
C THR A 703 -3.59 32.37 -3.77
N ASP A 704 -2.55 31.67 -3.33
CA ASP A 704 -2.70 30.36 -2.68
C ASP A 704 -2.87 30.57 -1.18
N THR A 705 -3.93 29.99 -0.62
CA THR A 705 -4.17 30.09 0.82
C THR A 705 -3.34 29.02 1.52
N MET A 706 -2.20 29.42 2.06
CA MET A 706 -1.27 28.46 2.67
C MET A 706 -1.78 27.85 3.99
N THR A 707 -2.71 28.51 4.70
CA THR A 707 -3.41 27.97 5.89
C THR A 707 -4.91 27.74 5.61
N PRO A 708 -5.26 26.86 4.67
CA PRO A 708 -6.63 26.75 4.21
C PRO A 708 -7.56 26.18 5.29
N THR A 709 -8.74 26.76 5.39
CA THR A 709 -9.87 26.14 6.11
C THR A 709 -10.49 25.05 5.23
N ILE A 710 -11.38 24.22 5.78
CA ILE A 710 -12.10 23.19 5.00
C ILE A 710 -12.91 23.82 3.85
N SER A 711 -13.38 25.06 4.02
CA SER A 711 -14.13 25.79 2.99
C SER A 711 -13.26 26.33 1.85
N ASP A 712 -11.97 26.56 2.09
CA ASP A 712 -11.04 27.10 1.09
C ASP A 712 -10.50 26.00 0.15
N CYS A 713 -10.80 24.74 0.47
CA CYS A 713 -10.29 23.59 -0.24
C CYS A 713 -10.92 23.37 -1.61
N ASP A 714 -10.07 23.36 -2.64
CA ASP A 714 -10.45 23.01 -4.01
C ASP A 714 -10.76 21.53 -4.10
N ASN A 715 -9.91 20.69 -3.49
CA ASN A 715 -10.01 19.25 -3.56
C ASN A 715 -10.63 18.60 -2.34
N ARG A 716 -11.50 17.63 -2.63
CA ARG A 716 -12.13 16.76 -1.66
C ARG A 716 -11.76 15.33 -1.99
N GLN A 717 -10.91 14.73 -1.17
CA GLN A 717 -10.56 13.33 -1.30
C GLN A 717 -11.76 12.51 -0.85
N PHE A 718 -12.50 11.95 -1.82
CA PHE A 718 -13.75 11.22 -1.55
C PHE A 718 -14.79 12.04 -0.76
N GLY A 719 -14.81 13.35 -0.94
CA GLY A 719 -15.70 14.25 -0.18
C GLY A 719 -15.16 14.67 1.20
N GLU A 720 -13.96 14.23 1.60
CA GLU A 720 -13.31 14.58 2.87
C GLU A 720 -12.03 15.39 2.67
N VAL A 721 -11.78 16.30 3.62
CA VAL A 721 -10.53 17.05 3.74
C VAL A 721 -9.95 16.70 5.11
N ARG A 722 -8.88 15.89 5.15
CA ARG A 722 -8.20 15.51 6.39
C ARG A 722 -6.73 15.22 6.16
N ALA A 723 -5.92 15.43 7.20
CA ALA A 723 -4.55 14.94 7.24
C ALA A 723 -4.52 13.45 7.54
N THR A 724 -3.62 12.74 6.88
CA THR A 724 -3.44 11.29 7.04
C THR A 724 -1.96 10.97 7.10
N LEU A 725 -1.61 9.99 7.93
CA LEU A 725 -0.28 9.40 7.98
C LEU A 725 0.00 8.63 6.68
N GLY A 726 1.25 8.54 6.24
CA GLY A 726 1.66 7.58 5.21
C GLY A 726 1.61 6.14 5.69
N GLY A 727 1.43 5.20 4.77
CA GLY A 727 1.39 3.76 5.05
C GLY A 727 2.61 3.29 5.84
N LEU A 728 2.40 2.46 6.87
CA LEU A 728 3.47 1.91 7.70
C LEU A 728 3.65 0.42 7.39
N ASP A 729 4.67 0.10 6.60
CA ASP A 729 4.80 -1.21 5.96
C ASP A 729 5.82 -2.12 6.65
N HIS A 730 7.12 -1.89 6.54
CA HIS A 730 8.17 -2.71 7.18
C HIS A 730 8.76 -2.03 8.42
N ALA A 731 8.85 -0.69 8.41
CA ALA A 731 9.42 0.08 9.51
C ALA A 731 8.66 -0.18 10.83
N SER A 732 9.38 -0.65 11.84
CA SER A 732 8.88 -0.77 13.21
C SER A 732 9.28 0.47 14.01
N ALA A 733 8.42 0.92 14.91
CA ALA A 733 8.66 2.14 15.67
C ALA A 733 9.86 2.04 16.64
N ALA A 734 10.45 3.19 16.97
CA ALA A 734 11.40 3.34 18.09
C ALA A 734 10.79 4.24 19.16
N VAL A 735 10.73 3.77 20.41
CA VAL A 735 10.25 4.55 21.57
C VAL A 735 11.44 5.15 22.29
N VAL A 736 11.53 6.48 22.37
CA VAL A 736 12.68 7.20 22.93
C VAL A 736 12.28 8.05 24.11
N GLY A 737 12.91 7.81 25.27
CA GLY A 737 12.65 8.51 26.52
C GLY A 737 13.90 9.08 27.18
N ALA A 738 13.88 9.24 28.51
CA ALA A 738 14.97 9.84 29.28
C ALA A 738 16.28 9.03 29.17
N SER A 739 17.41 9.72 29.03
CA SER A 739 18.74 9.09 28.97
C SER A 739 19.40 8.99 30.35
N GLN A 740 20.17 7.92 30.58
CA GLN A 740 21.01 7.78 31.76
C GLN A 740 22.21 8.74 31.74
N TYR A 741 22.73 9.04 30.54
CA TYR A 741 23.94 9.85 30.31
C TYR A 741 23.63 11.33 30.12
N ILE A 742 22.44 11.66 29.59
CA ILE A 742 22.03 13.03 29.28
C ILE A 742 20.99 13.47 30.31
N LYS A 743 21.37 14.42 31.18
CA LYS A 743 20.51 14.94 32.25
C LYS A 743 19.65 16.13 31.77
N VAL A 744 18.77 15.88 30.81
CA VAL A 744 17.79 16.87 30.34
C VAL A 744 16.36 16.35 30.51
N THR A 745 15.45 17.21 30.94
CA THR A 745 14.01 16.90 30.96
C THR A 745 13.48 16.93 29.54
N ARG A 746 13.06 15.76 29.03
CA ARG A 746 12.51 15.62 27.67
C ARG A 746 11.29 14.70 27.66
N PRO A 747 10.30 14.96 26.78
CA PRO A 747 9.19 14.04 26.59
C PRO A 747 9.65 12.73 25.95
N GLU A 748 8.87 11.68 26.17
CA GLU A 748 9.00 10.42 25.46
C GLU A 748 8.32 10.53 24.09
N MET A 749 9.03 10.09 23.05
CA MET A 749 8.62 10.17 21.66
C MET A 749 8.61 8.81 21.00
N ILE A 750 7.81 8.67 19.96
CA ILE A 750 7.80 7.52 19.05
C ILE A 750 8.27 8.01 17.69
N TYR A 751 9.24 7.30 17.09
CA TYR A 751 9.71 7.58 15.74
C TYR A 751 9.39 6.41 14.83
N ILE A 752 8.75 6.67 13.69
CA ILE A 752 8.40 5.64 12.71
C ILE A 752 8.41 6.20 11.29
N GLY A 753 8.94 5.43 10.35
CA GLY A 753 8.97 5.79 8.93
C GLY A 753 7.71 5.36 8.19
N GLY A 754 7.32 6.13 7.16
CA GLY A 754 6.16 5.86 6.31
C GLY A 754 6.47 5.79 4.81
N LEU A 755 5.55 5.18 4.07
CA LEU A 755 5.52 5.11 2.60
C LEU A 755 5.13 6.44 1.93
N ASP A 756 5.02 7.51 2.71
CA ASP A 756 4.91 8.90 2.24
C ASP A 756 6.28 9.59 2.20
N GLY A 757 7.36 8.87 2.49
CA GLY A 757 8.72 9.42 2.51
C GLY A 757 9.06 10.18 3.79
N GLN A 758 8.24 10.07 4.83
CA GLN A 758 8.41 10.83 6.06
C GLN A 758 8.83 9.92 7.22
N LEU A 759 9.75 10.40 8.05
CA LEU A 759 9.92 9.92 9.42
C LEU A 759 9.01 10.76 10.32
N HIS A 760 8.01 10.12 10.94
CA HIS A 760 7.07 10.75 11.85
C HIS A 760 7.56 10.70 13.29
N ALA A 761 7.51 11.83 14.01
CA ALA A 761 7.78 11.92 15.44
C ALA A 761 6.48 12.15 16.21
N LEU A 762 6.00 11.14 16.93
CA LEU A 762 4.75 11.16 17.66
C LEU A 762 5.00 11.33 19.16
N TYR A 763 4.21 12.17 19.82
CA TYR A 763 4.27 12.34 21.26
C TYR A 763 3.70 11.11 21.98
N LEU A 764 4.44 10.56 22.95
CA LEU A 764 3.94 9.49 23.80
C LEU A 764 3.50 9.99 25.18
N ARG A 765 4.44 10.57 25.96
CA ARG A 765 4.17 11.09 27.31
C ARG A 765 5.31 11.96 27.84
N GLY A 766 5.15 12.49 29.05
CA GLY A 766 6.18 13.29 29.73
C GLY A 766 6.15 14.77 29.38
N SER A 767 6.99 15.56 30.05
CA SER A 767 7.08 17.01 29.90
C SER A 767 8.37 17.43 29.21
N GLY A 768 8.37 18.65 28.67
CA GLY A 768 9.55 19.31 28.11
C GLY A 768 9.62 20.77 28.52
N VAL A 769 10.80 21.38 28.39
CA VAL A 769 10.98 22.82 28.66
C VAL A 769 10.18 23.62 27.63
N ASN A 770 9.31 24.53 28.08
CA ASN A 770 8.42 25.34 27.24
C ASN A 770 7.56 24.52 26.26
N PHE A 771 7.16 23.31 26.68
CA PHE A 771 6.36 22.40 25.88
C PHE A 771 5.03 22.12 26.55
N THR A 772 3.94 22.35 25.83
CA THR A 772 2.60 21.93 26.25
C THR A 772 2.32 20.55 25.68
N PRO A 773 2.20 19.50 26.53
CA PRO A 773 1.92 18.16 26.06
C PRO A 773 0.64 18.07 25.22
N PRO A 774 0.70 17.57 23.97
CA PRO A 774 -0.50 17.24 23.21
C PRO A 774 -1.08 15.89 23.68
N ALA A 775 -2.16 15.44 23.05
CA ALA A 775 -2.67 14.09 23.25
C ALA A 775 -1.64 13.05 22.78
N GLN A 776 -1.61 11.87 23.40
CA GLN A 776 -0.73 10.77 22.98
C GLN A 776 -0.97 10.40 21.51
N GLY A 777 0.06 10.00 20.78
CA GLY A 777 -0.02 9.70 19.36
C GLY A 777 -0.14 10.93 18.44
N THR A 778 -0.16 12.16 18.97
CA THR A 778 -0.13 13.38 18.14
C THR A 778 1.25 13.55 17.52
N GLU A 779 1.32 13.77 16.21
CA GLU A 779 2.58 14.08 15.52
C GLU A 779 3.08 15.48 15.94
N VAL A 780 4.33 15.55 16.42
CA VAL A 780 4.97 16.82 16.82
C VAL A 780 5.75 17.42 15.65
N TRP A 781 6.40 16.56 14.87
CA TRP A 781 7.05 16.92 13.61
C TRP A 781 7.24 15.69 12.71
N ALA A 782 7.53 15.94 11.43
CA ALA A 782 7.98 14.92 10.48
C ALA A 782 9.28 15.37 9.76
N PHE A 783 10.05 14.41 9.26
CA PHE A 783 11.29 14.66 8.51
C PHE A 783 11.26 13.94 7.16
N ILE A 784 11.58 14.66 6.09
CA ILE A 784 11.73 14.11 4.73
C ILE A 784 13.22 14.14 4.36
N PRO A 785 13.86 12.97 4.11
CA PRO A 785 15.23 12.89 3.62
C PRO A 785 15.38 13.48 2.21
N LYS A 786 16.58 13.99 1.88
CA LYS A 786 16.82 14.77 0.66
C LYS A 786 16.57 13.95 -0.62
N GLY A 787 16.93 12.66 -0.60
CA GLY A 787 16.75 11.71 -1.70
C GLY A 787 15.30 11.29 -1.92
N GLN A 788 14.41 11.57 -0.97
CA GLN A 788 12.98 11.30 -1.08
C GLN A 788 12.18 12.45 -1.71
N LEU A 789 12.74 13.66 -1.78
CA LEU A 789 12.03 14.86 -2.24
C LEU A 789 11.41 14.71 -3.64
N SER A 790 12.23 14.39 -4.65
CA SER A 790 11.75 14.21 -6.03
C SER A 790 10.77 13.03 -6.17
N ARG A 791 10.83 12.06 -5.25
CA ARG A 791 9.98 10.86 -5.27
C ARG A 791 8.58 11.12 -4.72
N LEU A 792 8.41 12.18 -3.90
CA LEU A 792 7.11 12.58 -3.37
C LEU A 792 6.12 12.82 -4.52
N LEU A 793 6.54 13.51 -5.59
CA LEU A 793 5.70 13.80 -6.76
C LEU A 793 5.12 12.55 -7.43
N THR A 794 5.73 11.39 -7.24
CA THR A 794 5.29 10.13 -7.86
C THR A 794 4.70 9.15 -6.86
N ASN A 795 4.49 9.57 -5.60
CA ASN A 795 4.11 8.70 -4.48
C ASN A 795 5.03 7.48 -4.31
N ASN A 796 6.29 7.60 -4.73
CA ASN A 796 7.31 6.54 -4.61
C ASN A 796 8.34 6.83 -3.51
N ALA A 797 8.14 7.92 -2.76
CA ALA A 797 8.95 8.25 -1.61
C ALA A 797 8.67 7.25 -0.47
N ARG A 798 9.68 6.93 0.33
CA ARG A 798 9.52 6.04 1.49
C ARG A 798 10.66 6.23 2.49
N VAL A 799 10.31 6.06 3.75
CA VAL A 799 11.23 5.83 4.87
C VAL A 799 10.75 4.53 5.50
N ASP A 800 11.36 3.41 5.12
CA ASP A 800 10.84 2.08 5.44
C ASP A 800 11.82 1.19 6.20
N VAL A 801 12.97 1.75 6.63
CA VAL A 801 13.87 1.09 7.59
C VAL A 801 13.48 1.47 9.01
N SER A 802 13.36 0.46 9.88
CA SER A 802 13.14 0.67 11.32
C SER A 802 14.17 1.64 11.90
N PRO A 803 13.75 2.76 12.55
CA PRO A 803 14.70 3.67 13.18
C PRO A 803 15.49 2.98 14.29
N VAL A 804 16.79 3.22 14.34
CA VAL A 804 17.68 2.81 15.44
C VAL A 804 18.14 4.04 16.20
N VAL A 805 18.16 3.97 17.53
CA VAL A 805 18.47 5.12 18.38
C VAL A 805 19.51 4.71 19.42
N SER A 806 20.49 5.56 19.69
CA SER A 806 21.44 5.35 20.79
C SER A 806 21.91 6.67 21.37
N ASP A 807 22.30 6.65 22.63
CA ASP A 807 23.17 7.69 23.14
C ASP A 807 24.59 7.45 22.62
N VAL A 808 25.17 8.45 21.98
CA VAL A 808 26.49 8.43 21.35
C VAL A 808 27.36 9.54 21.94
N TYR A 809 28.66 9.28 22.04
CA TYR A 809 29.63 10.26 22.52
C TYR A 809 30.36 10.87 21.32
N VAL A 810 30.04 12.11 21.00
CA VAL A 810 30.36 12.74 19.71
C VAL A 810 30.80 14.20 19.91
N ASP A 811 31.61 14.71 18.97
CA ASP A 811 32.18 16.05 18.99
C ASP A 811 31.44 16.97 18.01
N TYR A 812 30.27 17.45 18.43
CA TYR A 812 29.61 18.58 17.79
C TYR A 812 28.74 19.36 18.78
N GLU A 813 28.55 20.64 18.48
CA GLU A 813 27.67 21.53 19.24
C GLU A 813 27.08 22.59 18.33
N ASP A 814 25.75 22.54 18.16
CA ASP A 814 24.97 23.64 17.58
C ASP A 814 24.92 24.79 18.59
N LYS A 815 25.81 25.77 18.43
CA LYS A 815 26.00 26.86 19.40
C LYS A 815 24.97 27.97 19.21
N ASN A 816 24.51 28.19 17.99
CA ASN A 816 23.55 29.23 17.63
C ASN A 816 22.09 28.76 17.74
N ALA A 817 21.87 27.45 17.91
CA ALA A 817 20.57 26.79 18.01
C ALA A 817 19.69 26.99 16.77
N ASP A 818 20.30 27.15 15.59
CA ASP A 818 19.61 27.27 14.31
C ASP A 818 19.26 25.91 13.68
N GLY A 819 19.77 24.82 14.26
CA GLY A 819 19.54 23.44 13.83
C GLY A 819 20.35 23.01 12.61
N VAL A 820 21.38 23.78 12.23
CA VAL A 820 22.33 23.50 11.15
C VAL A 820 23.75 23.54 11.73
N LEU A 821 24.50 22.45 11.56
CA LEU A 821 25.90 22.40 12.02
C LEU A 821 26.84 22.96 10.94
N SER A 822 27.43 24.13 11.22
CA SER A 822 28.53 24.70 10.44
C SER A 822 29.82 23.86 10.55
N PRO A 823 30.81 24.03 9.66
CA PRO A 823 32.08 23.29 9.74
C PRO A 823 32.78 23.40 11.11
N ASP A 824 32.73 24.58 11.75
CA ASP A 824 33.33 24.83 13.07
C ASP A 824 32.55 24.17 14.22
N GLU A 825 31.25 23.94 14.04
CA GLU A 825 30.38 23.28 15.02
C GLU A 825 30.47 21.74 14.96
N ARG A 826 31.03 21.19 13.88
CA ARG A 826 31.22 19.74 13.66
C ARG A 826 32.53 19.18 14.21
N ASN A 827 33.45 20.03 14.67
CA ASN A 827 34.77 19.63 15.20
C ASN A 827 35.21 20.60 16.31
N THR A 828 34.45 20.65 17.40
CA THR A 828 34.71 21.60 18.49
C THR A 828 35.90 21.21 19.37
N GLY A 829 36.36 19.95 19.29
CA GLY A 829 37.30 19.33 20.21
C GLY A 829 36.67 18.89 21.53
N ILE A 830 35.35 19.04 21.69
CA ILE A 830 34.61 18.79 22.94
C ILE A 830 33.56 17.71 22.70
N PHE A 831 33.79 16.53 23.27
CA PHE A 831 32.85 15.42 23.17
C PHE A 831 31.74 15.51 24.22
N ARG A 832 30.50 15.23 23.79
CA ARG A 832 29.34 15.17 24.68
C ARG A 832 28.43 14.00 24.31
N TRP A 833 27.65 13.53 25.28
CA TRP A 833 26.60 12.56 25.04
C TRP A 833 25.44 13.21 24.29
N ARG A 834 25.00 12.56 23.21
CA ARG A 834 23.89 12.97 22.35
C ARG A 834 23.02 11.76 22.06
N THR A 835 21.71 11.93 21.93
CA THR A 835 20.83 10.85 21.47
C THR A 835 20.68 10.97 19.96
N VAL A 836 21.25 10.02 19.22
CA VAL A 836 21.22 10.00 17.76
C VAL A 836 20.26 8.91 17.29
N LEU A 837 19.39 9.31 16.37
CA LEU A 837 18.48 8.45 15.62
C LEU A 837 19.02 8.28 14.21
N VAL A 838 19.02 7.05 13.69
CA VAL A 838 19.38 6.73 12.31
C VAL A 838 18.24 5.94 11.68
N SER A 839 17.89 6.27 10.44
CA SER A 839 16.91 5.54 9.63
C SER A 839 17.31 5.65 8.15
N GLY A 840 16.50 5.07 7.26
CA GLY A 840 16.79 5.02 5.84
C GLY A 840 15.54 4.80 5.01
N SER A 841 15.68 5.02 3.71
CA SER A 841 14.59 4.90 2.73
C SER A 841 14.09 3.45 2.57
N GLY A 842 14.98 2.48 2.82
CA GLY A 842 14.68 1.06 2.72
C GLY A 842 14.93 0.55 1.31
N ARG A 843 13.90 -0.05 0.72
CA ARG A 843 13.94 -0.50 -0.69
C ARG A 843 13.91 0.68 -1.65
N LEU A 844 14.44 0.49 -2.85
CA LEU A 844 14.42 1.42 -3.98
C LEU A 844 14.92 2.82 -3.64
N GLY A 845 15.85 3.00 -2.70
CA GLY A 845 16.14 4.32 -2.13
C GLY A 845 17.62 4.63 -1.92
N GLY A 846 18.46 3.63 -1.60
CA GLY A 846 19.91 3.82 -1.46
C GLY A 846 20.29 5.03 -0.59
N GLU A 847 19.56 5.26 0.51
CA GLU A 847 19.65 6.47 1.34
C GLU A 847 19.53 6.13 2.83
N ILE A 848 20.43 6.73 3.62
CA ILE A 848 20.50 6.60 5.08
C ILE A 848 20.76 8.00 5.67
N PHE A 849 20.09 8.34 6.77
CA PHE A 849 20.23 9.63 7.42
C PHE A 849 20.26 9.51 8.94
N ALA A 850 20.86 10.51 9.60
CA ALA A 850 20.90 10.61 11.05
C ALA A 850 20.45 11.96 11.57
N LEU A 851 19.71 11.91 12.68
CA LEU A 851 19.19 13.05 13.42
C LEU A 851 19.71 13.02 14.86
N ASP A 852 20.17 14.15 15.38
CA ASP A 852 20.27 14.35 16.81
C ASP A 852 18.89 14.69 17.37
N VAL A 853 18.37 13.79 18.19
CA VAL A 853 17.09 13.91 18.91
C VAL A 853 17.29 14.05 20.42
N THR A 854 18.47 14.51 20.85
CA THR A 854 18.79 14.82 22.26
C THR A 854 17.71 15.70 22.86
N ASN A 855 17.36 16.77 22.14
CA ASN A 855 16.12 17.52 22.34
C ASN A 855 15.08 17.07 21.30
N PRO A 856 14.11 16.21 21.68
CA PRO A 856 13.13 15.67 20.73
C PRO A 856 12.21 16.73 20.11
N LEU A 857 12.15 17.94 20.67
CA LEU A 857 11.33 19.04 20.16
C LEU A 857 12.05 19.91 19.13
N LYS A 858 13.38 19.79 19.04
CA LYS A 858 14.24 20.54 18.13
C LYS A 858 15.31 19.61 17.54
N PRO A 859 14.94 18.71 16.60
CA PRO A 859 15.90 17.82 15.99
C PRO A 859 16.92 18.59 15.14
N ILE A 860 18.14 18.05 15.07
CA ILE A 860 19.23 18.55 14.22
C ILE A 860 19.58 17.44 13.23
N VAL A 861 19.73 17.77 11.94
CA VAL A 861 20.17 16.78 10.96
C VAL A 861 21.69 16.70 10.98
N LEU A 862 22.22 15.52 11.28
CA LEU A 862 23.67 15.31 11.35
C LEU A 862 24.24 15.10 9.96
N TRP A 863 23.67 14.14 9.23
CA TRP A 863 24.08 13.76 7.89
C TRP A 863 22.94 13.02 7.18
N ASP A 864 22.94 13.05 5.86
CA ASP A 864 21.98 12.37 4.98
C ASP A 864 22.75 11.94 3.73
N VAL A 865 22.98 10.63 3.57
CA VAL A 865 23.86 10.07 2.53
C VAL A 865 23.05 9.30 1.49
N THR A 866 23.34 9.54 0.20
CA THR A 866 22.69 8.82 -0.90
C THR A 866 23.69 8.36 -1.95
N ALA A 867 23.43 7.22 -2.59
CA ALA A 867 24.28 6.73 -3.67
C ALA A 867 24.32 7.65 -4.90
N SER A 868 23.25 8.41 -5.16
CA SER A 868 23.14 9.27 -6.34
C SER A 868 23.84 10.62 -6.19
N VAL A 869 23.96 11.13 -4.97
CA VAL A 869 24.51 12.48 -4.70
C VAL A 869 25.90 12.40 -4.08
N ASP A 870 26.12 11.48 -3.15
CA ASP A 870 27.37 11.41 -2.39
C ASP A 870 28.32 10.37 -3.00
N HIS A 871 29.02 10.72 -4.09
CA HIS A 871 29.88 9.81 -4.88
C HIS A 871 31.31 10.33 -5.10
N MET A 872 31.82 11.16 -4.19
CA MET A 872 33.12 11.82 -4.33
C MET A 872 34.24 11.00 -3.67
N ASP A 873 35.28 10.66 -4.45
CA ASP A 873 36.54 10.15 -3.90
C ASP A 873 37.45 11.29 -3.43
N ASP A 874 38.16 11.09 -2.31
CA ASP A 874 39.19 12.02 -1.86
C ASP A 874 40.38 11.95 -2.84
N PRO A 875 40.79 13.07 -3.47
CA PRO A 875 41.91 13.07 -4.40
C PRO A 875 43.26 12.74 -3.73
N VAL A 876 43.34 12.79 -2.41
CA VAL A 876 44.55 12.54 -1.62
C VAL A 876 44.40 11.26 -0.81
N ALA A 877 44.92 10.14 -1.33
CA ALA A 877 44.78 8.81 -0.72
C ALA A 877 45.22 8.72 0.76
N VAL A 878 46.22 9.50 1.20
CA VAL A 878 46.69 9.48 2.60
C VAL A 878 45.71 10.08 3.61
N ASN A 879 44.76 10.90 3.15
CA ASN A 879 43.71 11.50 3.99
C ASN A 879 42.48 10.59 4.09
N ASN A 880 42.48 9.51 3.32
CA ASN A 880 41.37 8.61 3.25
C ASN A 880 41.38 7.61 4.42
N THR A 881 40.23 7.45 5.05
CA THR A 881 40.04 6.60 6.22
C THR A 881 39.09 5.43 5.96
N ALA A 882 38.53 5.30 4.75
CA ALA A 882 37.58 4.25 4.40
C ALA A 882 38.24 3.13 3.58
N PHE A 883 38.65 2.08 4.28
CA PHE A 883 39.17 0.84 3.68
C PHE A 883 38.05 0.09 2.97
N LEU A 884 38.23 -0.21 1.69
CA LEU A 884 37.38 -1.10 0.90
C LEU A 884 38.06 -2.46 0.72
N TRP A 885 37.36 -3.50 1.15
CA TRP A 885 37.73 -4.90 0.96
C TRP A 885 36.79 -5.58 -0.04
N SER A 886 37.33 -6.22 -1.08
CA SER A 886 36.55 -6.93 -2.10
C SER A 886 36.88 -8.41 -2.10
N ASP A 887 35.93 -9.25 -1.67
CA ASP A 887 36.11 -10.70 -1.64
C ASP A 887 35.57 -11.37 -2.91
N LYS A 888 36.09 -10.99 -4.09
CA LYS A 888 35.57 -11.43 -5.40
C LYS A 888 35.97 -12.88 -5.74
N ALA A 889 34.98 -13.70 -6.13
CA ALA A 889 35.20 -15.07 -6.60
C ALA A 889 36.12 -15.09 -7.84
N GLY A 890 37.21 -15.86 -7.78
CA GLY A 890 38.18 -16.00 -8.86
C GLY A 890 39.11 -14.80 -9.07
N GLY A 891 38.99 -13.74 -8.26
CA GLY A 891 39.97 -12.65 -8.16
C GLY A 891 41.11 -12.99 -7.19
N PRO A 892 42.21 -12.21 -7.18
CA PRO A 892 43.23 -12.35 -6.16
C PRO A 892 42.62 -12.04 -4.78
N THR A 893 42.77 -12.96 -3.83
CA THR A 893 42.32 -12.79 -2.44
C THR A 893 43.00 -11.56 -1.83
N PRO A 894 42.25 -10.61 -1.20
CA PRO A 894 42.87 -9.52 -0.44
C PRO A 894 43.80 -10.04 0.66
N ASN A 895 44.94 -9.39 0.87
CA ASN A 895 45.83 -9.70 1.98
C ASN A 895 45.30 -9.04 3.26
N TYR A 896 44.37 -9.72 3.93
CA TYR A 896 43.72 -9.22 5.15
C TYR A 896 44.66 -9.04 6.37
N LYS A 897 45.94 -9.46 6.28
CA LYS A 897 46.95 -9.18 7.31
C LYS A 897 47.52 -7.77 7.22
N GLU A 898 47.47 -7.14 6.06
CA GLU A 898 48.06 -5.82 5.80
C GLU A 898 46.99 -4.83 5.38
N LEU A 899 46.68 -3.87 6.26
CA LEU A 899 45.69 -2.81 5.98
C LEU A 899 46.02 -2.01 4.71
N SER A 900 47.30 -1.89 4.34
CA SER A 900 47.76 -1.25 3.09
C SER A 900 47.33 -1.98 1.82
N SER A 901 46.85 -3.22 1.91
CA SER A 901 46.32 -3.96 0.77
C SER A 901 44.87 -3.60 0.44
N ALA A 902 44.18 -2.85 1.31
CA ALA A 902 42.82 -2.40 1.04
C ALA A 902 42.80 -1.33 -0.06
N THR A 903 41.71 -1.31 -0.83
CA THR A 903 41.46 -0.16 -1.72
C THR A 903 40.98 1.00 -0.87
N LEU A 904 41.51 2.21 -1.08
CA LEU A 904 41.03 3.40 -0.37
C LEU A 904 39.96 4.09 -1.21
N THR A 905 38.77 4.29 -0.65
CA THR A 905 37.63 4.98 -1.31
C THR A 905 37.23 6.21 -0.53
N GLY A 906 36.80 7.32 -1.14
CA GLY A 906 36.54 8.55 -0.37
C GLY A 906 35.60 8.33 0.84
N PRO A 907 35.78 9.06 1.96
CA PRO A 907 34.94 8.93 3.15
C PRO A 907 33.46 9.28 2.90
N TYR A 908 33.15 9.88 1.75
CA TYR A 908 31.80 10.22 1.30
C TYR A 908 31.48 9.66 -0.09
N ASN A 909 32.18 8.62 -0.53
CA ASN A 909 31.83 7.87 -1.73
C ASN A 909 30.86 6.73 -1.38
N TYR A 910 29.57 6.95 -1.62
CA TYR A 910 28.46 6.02 -1.40
C TYR A 910 27.89 5.46 -2.69
N THR A 911 28.61 5.52 -3.81
CA THR A 911 28.14 5.05 -5.13
C THR A 911 27.59 3.62 -5.11
N ASP A 912 28.09 2.77 -4.22
CA ASP A 912 27.69 1.36 -4.10
C ASP A 912 26.61 1.10 -3.03
N LEU A 913 26.15 2.14 -2.32
CA LEU A 913 25.14 2.06 -1.27
C LEU A 913 23.75 1.76 -1.85
N GLY A 914 23.39 0.49 -1.92
CA GLY A 914 22.04 0.08 -2.32
C GLY A 914 21.02 0.16 -1.19
N ASP A 915 19.96 -0.62 -1.36
CA ASP A 915 18.85 -0.74 -0.44
C ASP A 915 19.24 -1.51 0.82
N SER A 916 18.57 -1.20 1.94
CA SER A 916 18.72 -1.88 3.23
C SER A 916 17.36 -2.23 3.83
N LEU A 917 17.34 -3.24 4.70
CA LEU A 917 16.14 -3.58 5.50
C LEU A 917 16.37 -3.40 7.01
N ASP A 918 17.63 -3.37 7.45
CA ASP A 918 18.01 -3.31 8.86
C ASP A 918 19.38 -2.63 9.04
N MET A 919 19.64 -2.09 10.24
CA MET A 919 20.88 -1.40 10.60
C MET A 919 21.21 -1.59 12.08
N ASN A 920 22.48 -1.46 12.45
CA ASN A 920 22.94 -1.49 13.84
C ASN A 920 23.76 -0.25 14.19
N LEU A 921 23.38 0.45 15.26
CA LEU A 921 24.17 1.56 15.81
C LEU A 921 24.86 1.11 17.10
N VAL A 922 26.19 1.03 17.10
CA VAL A 922 26.94 0.36 18.17
C VAL A 922 28.21 1.10 18.61
N PRO A 923 28.64 0.97 19.89
CA PRO A 923 29.92 1.49 20.37
C PRO A 923 31.09 0.63 19.90
N VAL A 924 32.16 1.28 19.45
CA VAL A 924 33.43 0.66 19.05
C VAL A 924 34.60 1.49 19.56
N ARG A 925 35.62 0.85 20.13
CA ARG A 925 36.81 1.51 20.64
C ARG A 925 37.88 1.58 19.56
N ARG A 926 38.13 2.77 19.02
CA ARG A 926 39.25 3.02 18.09
C ARG A 926 40.34 3.84 18.80
N GLY A 927 41.34 3.13 19.34
CA GLY A 927 42.42 3.73 20.13
C GLY A 927 41.91 4.21 21.50
N ASN A 928 42.28 5.44 21.89
CA ASN A 928 41.88 6.04 23.17
C ASN A 928 40.53 6.78 23.12
N ARG A 929 39.78 6.70 22.02
CA ARG A 929 38.49 7.38 21.87
C ARG A 929 37.38 6.37 21.55
N PRO A 930 36.20 6.45 22.19
CA PRO A 930 35.03 5.70 21.75
C PRO A 930 34.53 6.31 20.44
N THR A 931 34.17 5.46 19.49
CA THR A 931 33.53 5.81 18.22
C THR A 931 32.22 5.05 18.15
N PHE A 932 31.13 5.73 17.79
CA PHE A 932 29.85 5.07 17.58
C PHE A 932 29.68 4.85 16.08
N GLN A 933 29.46 3.59 15.69
CA GLN A 933 29.42 3.20 14.29
C GLN A 933 28.04 2.69 13.92
N LEU A 934 27.53 3.15 12.79
CA LEU A 934 26.40 2.53 12.11
C LEU A 934 26.94 1.42 11.20
N ILE A 935 26.53 0.18 11.44
CA ILE A 935 26.79 -0.96 10.57
C ILE A 935 25.53 -1.28 9.76
N VAL A 936 25.66 -1.28 8.45
CA VAL A 936 24.54 -1.55 7.53
C VAL A 936 24.99 -2.46 6.40
N SER A 937 24.16 -3.46 6.09
CA SER A 937 24.32 -4.30 4.90
C SER A 937 23.34 -3.89 3.83
N THR A 938 23.81 -3.77 2.59
CA THR A 938 23.00 -3.39 1.43
C THR A 938 23.27 -4.29 0.23
N ASN A 939 22.37 -4.27 -0.75
CA ASN A 939 22.70 -4.77 -2.09
C ASN A 939 23.54 -3.74 -2.86
N GLY A 940 24.01 -4.09 -4.06
CA GLY A 940 24.70 -3.13 -4.92
C GLY A 940 23.74 -2.13 -5.56
N ALA A 941 24.05 -0.82 -5.50
CA ALA A 941 23.22 0.23 -6.09
C ALA A 941 23.27 0.32 -7.63
N ARG A 942 24.36 -0.16 -8.26
CA ARG A 942 24.57 0.01 -9.70
C ARG A 942 23.72 -0.97 -10.51
N THR A 943 23.23 -0.52 -11.66
CA THR A 943 22.48 -1.37 -12.60
C THR A 943 23.32 -2.61 -12.98
N GLY A 944 22.77 -3.80 -12.75
CA GLY A 944 23.47 -5.07 -13.03
C GLY A 944 24.51 -5.47 -11.97
N ALA A 945 24.67 -4.70 -10.89
CA ALA A 945 25.43 -5.17 -9.74
C ALA A 945 24.71 -6.38 -9.14
N GLN A 946 25.42 -7.46 -8.88
CA GLN A 946 24.95 -8.63 -8.12
C GLN A 946 25.95 -8.79 -7.00
N GLN A 947 25.72 -8.10 -5.87
CA GLN A 947 26.69 -8.10 -4.79
C GLN A 947 26.07 -7.72 -3.44
N MET A 948 26.73 -8.16 -2.38
CA MET A 948 26.54 -7.61 -1.03
C MET A 948 27.52 -6.48 -0.79
N GLN A 949 27.06 -5.47 -0.06
CA GLN A 949 27.90 -4.42 0.51
C GLN A 949 27.64 -4.34 2.01
N VAL A 950 28.68 -4.05 2.79
CA VAL A 950 28.58 -3.76 4.22
C VAL A 950 29.38 -2.50 4.50
N PHE A 951 28.74 -1.52 5.12
CA PHE A 951 29.35 -0.24 5.46
C PHE A 951 29.40 -0.06 6.97
N ALA A 952 30.49 0.56 7.45
CA ALA A 952 30.52 1.19 8.76
C ALA A 952 30.63 2.70 8.60
N LEU A 953 29.71 3.45 9.21
CA LEU A 953 29.69 4.91 9.17
C LEU A 953 29.89 5.45 10.59
N ASP A 954 30.61 6.55 10.73
CA ASP A 954 30.65 7.29 11.98
C ASP A 954 29.27 7.95 12.25
N ALA A 955 28.69 7.66 13.41
CA ALA A 955 27.33 8.08 13.74
C ALA A 955 27.16 9.61 13.86
N GLY A 956 28.22 10.35 14.20
CA GLY A 956 28.17 11.80 14.33
C GLY A 956 28.36 12.54 13.00
N THR A 957 29.15 11.97 12.09
CA THR A 957 29.62 12.68 10.89
C THR A 957 29.16 12.06 9.56
N GLY A 958 28.66 10.82 9.57
CA GLY A 958 28.27 10.11 8.37
C GLY A 958 29.45 9.80 7.47
N LYS A 959 30.68 9.82 8.01
CA LYS A 959 31.89 9.41 7.28
C LYS A 959 31.96 7.90 7.22
N LYS A 960 32.21 7.36 6.03
CA LYS A 960 32.53 5.96 5.83
C LYS A 960 33.86 5.64 6.53
N LEU A 961 33.85 4.65 7.42
CA LEU A 961 35.00 4.18 8.18
C LEU A 961 35.62 2.93 7.56
N TRP A 962 34.81 2.09 6.94
CA TRP A 962 35.22 0.97 6.10
C TRP A 962 34.03 0.48 5.27
N GLN A 963 34.33 -0.25 4.21
CA GLN A 963 33.40 -0.91 3.31
C GLN A 963 33.92 -2.32 3.03
N TRP A 964 33.01 -3.28 2.99
CA TRP A 964 33.32 -4.63 2.54
C TRP A 964 32.31 -5.04 1.49
N GLU A 965 32.78 -5.67 0.42
CA GLU A 965 31.92 -6.13 -0.67
C GLU A 965 32.13 -7.59 -1.01
N ARG A 966 31.03 -8.21 -1.45
CA ARG A 966 31.02 -9.56 -2.01
C ARG A 966 30.22 -9.60 -3.30
N PRO A 967 30.90 -9.54 -4.46
CA PRO A 967 30.28 -9.85 -5.74
C PRO A 967 29.79 -11.30 -5.78
N TYR A 968 28.58 -11.49 -6.29
CA TYR A 968 27.94 -12.77 -6.51
C TYR A 968 28.18 -13.29 -7.93
N GLY A 969 27.83 -14.55 -8.17
CA GLY A 969 27.79 -15.11 -9.51
C GLY A 969 26.69 -14.48 -10.38
N ALA A 970 26.86 -14.56 -11.71
CA ALA A 970 25.94 -13.97 -12.70
C ALA A 970 24.47 -14.43 -12.56
N THR A 971 24.21 -15.53 -11.88
CA THR A 971 22.89 -16.15 -11.68
C THR A 971 22.24 -15.78 -10.35
N THR A 972 22.94 -15.08 -9.46
CA THR A 972 22.44 -14.73 -8.12
C THR A 972 21.70 -13.39 -8.16
N SER A 973 20.55 -13.30 -7.49
CA SER A 973 19.78 -12.05 -7.42
C SER A 973 20.53 -10.96 -6.64
N ASN A 974 20.36 -9.71 -7.06
CA ASN A 974 20.77 -8.54 -6.28
C ASN A 974 19.71 -8.13 -5.24
N SER A 975 19.05 -9.10 -4.62
CA SER A 975 18.06 -8.86 -3.57
C SER A 975 18.73 -8.27 -2.33
N VAL A 976 17.94 -7.54 -1.54
CA VAL A 976 18.43 -6.85 -0.34
C VAL A 976 18.83 -7.88 0.72
N PRO A 977 20.04 -7.82 1.31
CA PRO A 977 20.41 -8.67 2.44
C PRO A 977 19.58 -8.34 3.68
N GLY A 978 19.44 -9.30 4.59
CA GLY A 978 18.59 -9.15 5.77
C GLY A 978 19.05 -8.02 6.70
N GLY A 979 20.30 -8.11 7.16
CA GLY A 979 20.90 -7.17 8.10
C GLY A 979 22.14 -7.76 8.75
N THR A 980 22.64 -7.07 9.78
CA THR A 980 23.87 -7.47 10.48
C THR A 980 23.61 -7.78 11.96
N SER A 981 24.51 -8.51 12.59
CA SER A 981 24.54 -8.66 14.05
C SER A 981 25.93 -8.38 14.56
N THR A 982 26.05 -7.83 15.77
CA THR A 982 27.33 -7.45 16.36
C THR A 982 27.55 -8.14 17.70
N LEU A 983 28.81 -8.41 18.00
CA LEU A 983 29.24 -9.08 19.24
C LEU A 983 30.49 -8.41 19.78
N ASP A 984 30.48 -8.12 21.08
CA ASP A 984 31.63 -7.81 21.91
C ASP A 984 32.03 -9.13 22.58
N VAL A 985 33.25 -9.55 22.31
CA VAL A 985 33.76 -10.88 22.62
C VAL A 985 34.42 -10.91 23.98
N ASP A 986 34.99 -9.78 24.43
CA ASP A 986 35.74 -9.69 25.69
C ASP A 986 35.00 -8.96 26.82
N GLY A 987 33.81 -8.44 26.54
CA GLY A 987 32.91 -7.80 27.50
C GLY A 987 33.37 -6.42 27.93
N ASP A 988 34.23 -5.75 27.15
CA ASP A 988 34.75 -4.42 27.49
C ASP A 988 33.79 -3.26 27.13
N GLY A 989 32.66 -3.57 26.47
CA GLY A 989 31.66 -2.61 26.03
C GLY A 989 31.91 -2.04 24.62
N SER A 990 32.95 -2.49 23.93
CA SER A 990 33.22 -2.22 22.52
C SER A 990 32.90 -3.45 21.68
N MET A 991 32.10 -3.28 20.62
CA MET A 991 31.88 -4.37 19.68
C MET A 991 33.20 -4.78 18.99
N ASP A 992 33.29 -6.07 18.61
CA ASP A 992 34.45 -6.66 17.95
C ASP A 992 34.14 -7.29 16.59
N ARG A 993 32.93 -7.83 16.46
CA ARG A 993 32.52 -8.67 15.32
C ARG A 993 31.26 -8.15 14.66
N VAL A 994 31.16 -8.38 13.36
CA VAL A 994 29.95 -8.23 12.55
C VAL A 994 29.66 -9.56 11.87
N TYR A 995 28.43 -10.06 12.03
CA TYR A 995 27.91 -11.23 11.33
C TYR A 995 26.87 -10.81 10.29
N VAL A 996 26.97 -11.33 9.07
CA VAL A 996 26.08 -10.96 7.96
C VAL A 996 25.84 -12.15 7.02
N GLY A 997 24.59 -12.37 6.65
CA GLY A 997 24.18 -13.38 5.69
C GLY A 997 24.04 -12.83 4.27
N ASP A 998 24.29 -13.64 3.25
CA ASP A 998 24.24 -13.22 1.85
C ASP A 998 23.29 -14.04 0.96
N MET A 999 23.12 -13.57 -0.29
CA MET A 999 22.19 -14.15 -1.27
C MET A 999 22.63 -15.48 -1.87
N GLU A 1000 23.86 -15.94 -1.58
CA GLU A 1000 24.35 -17.27 -1.97
C GLU A 1000 24.34 -18.24 -0.78
N GLY A 1001 23.74 -17.83 0.34
CA GLY A 1001 23.59 -18.65 1.54
C GLY A 1001 24.86 -18.74 2.36
N ARG A 1002 25.72 -17.72 2.33
CA ARG A 1002 26.94 -17.65 3.15
C ARG A 1002 26.74 -16.70 4.31
N LEU A 1003 27.31 -17.08 5.45
CA LEU A 1003 27.39 -16.28 6.66
C LEU A 1003 28.83 -15.83 6.84
N TRP A 1004 29.05 -14.53 6.93
CA TRP A 1004 30.36 -13.90 7.04
C TRP A 1004 30.59 -13.39 8.46
N GLU A 1005 31.86 -13.41 8.89
CA GLU A 1005 32.32 -12.82 10.15
C GLU A 1005 33.39 -11.78 9.82
N LEU A 1006 33.06 -10.51 10.05
CA LEU A 1006 33.94 -9.38 9.77
C LEU A 1006 34.42 -8.74 11.08
N SER A 1007 35.60 -8.13 11.03
CA SER A 1007 36.09 -7.23 12.06
C SER A 1007 35.29 -5.93 12.02
N ILE A 1008 34.66 -5.54 13.14
CA ILE A 1008 33.96 -4.25 13.18
C ILE A 1008 34.93 -3.05 13.15
N HIS A 1009 36.20 -3.29 13.46
CA HIS A 1009 37.21 -2.25 13.47
C HIS A 1009 37.69 -1.89 12.07
N THR A 1010 37.66 -2.82 11.11
CA THR A 1010 38.35 -2.65 9.82
C THR A 1010 37.57 -3.18 8.61
N GLY A 1011 36.47 -3.89 8.80
CA GLY A 1011 35.72 -4.58 7.73
C GLY A 1011 36.43 -5.82 7.18
N VAL A 1012 37.57 -6.21 7.75
CA VAL A 1012 38.34 -7.38 7.34
C VAL A 1012 37.55 -8.67 7.59
N ASN A 1013 37.53 -9.59 6.63
CA ASN A 1013 37.06 -10.95 6.88
C ASN A 1013 38.03 -11.67 7.83
N LEU A 1014 37.51 -12.15 8.97
CA LEU A 1014 38.31 -12.80 10.00
C LEU A 1014 38.60 -14.29 9.71
N ASN A 1015 38.05 -14.83 8.62
CA ASN A 1015 38.22 -16.19 8.13
C ASN A 1015 39.14 -16.23 6.89
N TYR A 1016 40.32 -15.66 7.04
CA TYR A 1016 41.38 -15.63 6.03
C TYR A 1016 42.53 -16.58 6.42
N PHE A 1017 42.99 -17.41 5.47
CA PHE A 1017 44.04 -18.41 5.70
C PHE A 1017 45.14 -18.35 4.65
N ASP A 1018 46.38 -18.48 5.11
CA ASP A 1018 47.57 -18.59 4.25
C ASP A 1018 48.07 -20.03 4.23
N SER A 1019 48.14 -20.62 3.04
CA SER A 1019 48.78 -21.92 2.81
C SER A 1019 50.02 -21.76 1.94
N VAL A 1020 51.09 -22.45 2.35
CA VAL A 1020 52.36 -22.51 1.62
C VAL A 1020 52.20 -23.23 0.26
N THR A 1021 51.16 -24.06 0.10
CA THR A 1021 50.97 -24.92 -1.10
C THR A 1021 49.92 -24.41 -2.08
N THR A 1022 48.94 -23.63 -1.62
CA THR A 1022 47.78 -23.20 -2.42
C THR A 1022 47.60 -21.68 -2.43
N GLY A 1023 48.43 -20.93 -1.70
CA GLY A 1023 48.30 -19.49 -1.53
C GLY A 1023 47.26 -19.10 -0.48
N SER A 1024 46.96 -17.79 -0.43
CA SER A 1024 46.02 -17.17 0.50
C SER A 1024 44.57 -17.29 0.05
N GLY A 1025 43.65 -17.59 0.97
CA GLY A 1025 42.21 -17.72 0.69
C GLY A 1025 41.32 -17.05 1.75
N SER A 1026 40.17 -16.52 1.29
CA SER A 1026 39.12 -15.92 2.12
C SER A 1026 37.88 -16.82 2.09
N TYR A 1027 37.27 -17.06 3.25
CA TYR A 1027 36.17 -18.02 3.40
C TYR A 1027 35.03 -17.43 4.23
N PRO A 1028 33.78 -17.85 4.01
CA PRO A 1028 32.69 -17.53 4.93
C PRO A 1028 32.83 -18.33 6.23
N LEU A 1029 32.24 -17.83 7.33
CA LEU A 1029 32.12 -18.56 8.59
C LEU A 1029 31.28 -19.84 8.41
N PHE A 1030 30.22 -19.73 7.61
CA PHE A 1030 29.34 -20.84 7.28
C PHE A 1030 28.75 -20.68 5.88
N THR A 1031 28.40 -21.79 5.22
CA THR A 1031 27.65 -21.77 3.97
C THR A 1031 26.56 -22.83 4.00
N THR A 1032 25.38 -22.48 3.52
CA THR A 1032 24.32 -23.44 3.25
C THR A 1032 24.74 -24.31 2.07
N ASN A 1033 24.57 -25.61 2.16
CA ASN A 1033 24.89 -26.59 1.11
C ASN A 1033 24.10 -26.43 -0.22
N ASN A 1034 23.30 -25.37 -0.34
CA ASN A 1034 22.47 -25.06 -1.49
C ASN A 1034 22.43 -23.54 -1.69
N ALA A 1035 22.95 -23.04 -2.81
CA ALA A 1035 22.91 -21.61 -3.16
C ALA A 1035 21.48 -21.04 -3.31
N GLN A 1036 20.45 -21.90 -3.38
CA GLN A 1036 19.04 -21.50 -3.33
C GLN A 1036 18.53 -21.25 -1.89
N HIS A 1037 19.39 -21.32 -0.87
CA HIS A 1037 19.06 -20.99 0.53
C HIS A 1037 19.75 -19.68 0.94
N PRO A 1038 19.41 -18.52 0.32
CA PRO A 1038 19.95 -17.24 0.75
C PRO A 1038 19.62 -16.97 2.22
N ILE A 1039 20.54 -16.32 2.93
CA ILE A 1039 20.33 -15.88 4.31
C ILE A 1039 19.84 -14.43 4.25
N SER A 1040 18.53 -14.25 4.37
CA SER A 1040 17.85 -12.95 4.30
C SER A 1040 17.32 -12.47 5.65
N THR A 1041 17.62 -13.18 6.72
CA THR A 1041 17.23 -12.83 8.09
C THR A 1041 18.45 -12.30 8.84
N VAL A 1042 18.23 -11.45 9.84
CA VAL A 1042 19.30 -10.98 10.73
C VAL A 1042 19.74 -12.15 11.63
N PRO A 1043 21.03 -12.55 11.66
CA PRO A 1043 21.48 -13.67 12.47
C PRO A 1043 21.37 -13.37 13.97
N ALA A 1044 20.57 -14.11 14.74
CA ALA A 1044 20.52 -13.97 16.19
C ALA A 1044 21.69 -14.71 16.86
N ILE A 1045 22.19 -14.21 18.00
CA ILE A 1045 23.32 -14.81 18.73
C ILE A 1045 22.79 -15.44 20.02
N MET A 1046 23.09 -16.72 20.25
CA MET A 1046 22.73 -17.44 21.47
C MET A 1046 23.93 -18.12 22.12
N ARG A 1047 23.82 -18.47 23.40
CA ARG A 1047 24.74 -19.42 24.06
C ARG A 1047 24.12 -20.81 24.08
N LEU A 1048 24.88 -21.81 23.64
CA LEU A 1048 24.50 -23.21 23.68
C LEU A 1048 24.50 -23.73 25.13
N PRO A 1049 23.67 -24.75 25.45
CA PRO A 1049 23.68 -25.35 26.77
C PRO A 1049 25.05 -25.91 27.15
N TYR A 1050 25.40 -25.84 28.44
CA TYR A 1050 26.65 -26.42 28.99
C TYR A 1050 26.66 -27.97 29.00
N SER A 1051 25.54 -28.60 28.66
CA SER A 1051 25.43 -30.03 28.42
C SER A 1051 24.56 -30.26 27.20
N LEU A 1052 25.10 -30.97 26.19
CA LEU A 1052 24.36 -31.33 24.98
C LEU A 1052 23.74 -32.74 25.07
N ALA A 1053 23.74 -33.35 26.26
CA ALA A 1053 23.27 -34.72 26.49
C ALA A 1053 21.73 -34.88 26.42
N GLY A 1054 20.98 -33.83 26.07
CA GLY A 1054 19.53 -33.83 25.89
C GLY A 1054 19.06 -32.73 24.94
N GLY A 1055 17.82 -32.85 24.45
CA GLY A 1055 17.23 -31.93 23.48
C GLY A 1055 17.80 -32.10 22.06
N MET A 1056 17.53 -31.15 21.18
CA MET A 1056 17.93 -31.25 19.76
C MET A 1056 19.45 -31.14 19.53
N PHE A 1057 20.19 -30.56 20.49
CA PHE A 1057 21.63 -30.35 20.37
C PHE A 1057 22.46 -31.63 20.49
N SER A 1058 21.86 -32.76 20.93
CA SER A 1058 22.53 -34.06 20.93
C SER A 1058 22.89 -34.54 19.52
N SER A 1059 22.25 -33.96 18.49
CA SER A 1059 22.52 -34.23 17.07
C SER A 1059 23.71 -33.45 16.50
N LEU A 1060 24.28 -32.49 17.25
CA LEU A 1060 25.50 -31.80 16.85
C LEU A 1060 26.68 -32.77 16.87
N GLY A 1061 27.20 -33.13 15.70
CA GLY A 1061 28.33 -34.07 15.54
C GLY A 1061 29.65 -33.59 16.15
N VAL A 1062 29.70 -32.34 16.63
CA VAL A 1062 30.83 -31.78 17.40
C VAL A 1062 30.78 -32.16 18.88
N GLY A 1063 29.67 -32.72 19.35
CA GLY A 1063 29.49 -33.18 20.74
C GLY A 1063 29.70 -32.08 21.77
N ASN A 1064 30.10 -32.45 22.99
CA ASN A 1064 30.30 -31.52 24.10
C ASN A 1064 31.36 -30.43 23.87
N ALA A 1065 32.13 -30.47 22.77
CA ALA A 1065 33.06 -29.38 22.42
C ALA A 1065 32.33 -28.06 22.12
N ALA A 1066 31.06 -28.10 21.71
CA ALA A 1066 30.23 -26.91 21.50
C ALA A 1066 29.41 -26.51 22.74
N ALA A 1067 29.48 -27.29 23.83
CA ALA A 1067 28.71 -27.01 25.03
C ALA A 1067 29.16 -25.68 25.68
N GLY A 1068 28.20 -24.81 26.02
CA GLY A 1068 28.46 -23.49 26.61
C GLY A 1068 29.03 -22.45 25.64
N LYS A 1069 29.26 -22.80 24.37
CA LYS A 1069 29.78 -21.89 23.33
C LYS A 1069 28.67 -21.08 22.68
N LEU A 1070 29.04 -20.05 21.92
CA LEU A 1070 28.06 -19.25 21.19
C LEU A 1070 27.54 -20.00 19.96
N ALA A 1071 26.40 -19.57 19.45
CA ALA A 1071 25.83 -20.03 18.19
C ALA A 1071 25.07 -18.91 17.49
N LEU A 1072 25.04 -18.98 16.16
CA LEU A 1072 24.30 -18.07 15.30
C LEU A 1072 23.04 -18.79 14.81
N VAL A 1073 21.91 -18.11 14.93
CA VAL A 1073 20.59 -18.59 14.51
C VAL A 1073 20.10 -17.73 13.37
N PHE A 1074 19.72 -18.34 12.25
CA PHE A 1074 19.22 -17.60 11.09
C PHE A 1074 18.30 -18.47 10.22
N GLY A 1075 17.37 -17.82 9.54
CA GLY A 1075 16.47 -18.41 8.57
C GLY A 1075 16.93 -18.21 7.12
N THR A 1076 16.54 -19.14 6.24
CA THR A 1076 16.89 -19.11 4.81
C THR A 1076 15.68 -19.10 3.87
N GLY A 1077 15.93 -18.63 2.65
CA GLY A 1077 15.00 -18.71 1.52
C GLY A 1077 14.02 -17.54 1.40
N GLY A 1078 14.12 -16.51 2.23
CA GLY A 1078 13.15 -15.40 2.28
C GLY A 1078 12.90 -14.61 0.99
N PRO A 1079 13.88 -14.34 0.11
CA PRO A 1079 13.67 -13.51 -1.09
C PRO A 1079 12.86 -14.22 -2.18
N ASP A 1080 12.01 -13.50 -2.90
CA ASP A 1080 10.97 -14.11 -3.76
C ASP A 1080 11.49 -14.80 -5.01
N TRP A 1081 12.63 -14.35 -5.52
CA TRP A 1081 13.29 -15.00 -6.65
C TRP A 1081 13.59 -16.48 -6.37
N VAL A 1082 13.73 -16.86 -5.10
CA VAL A 1082 13.95 -18.26 -4.70
C VAL A 1082 12.76 -19.13 -5.10
N LEU A 1083 11.52 -18.65 -4.94
CA LEU A 1083 10.32 -19.39 -5.38
C LEU A 1083 10.19 -19.44 -6.89
N ALA A 1084 10.62 -18.38 -7.59
CA ALA A 1084 10.63 -18.35 -9.05
C ALA A 1084 11.62 -19.38 -9.62
N VAL A 1085 12.76 -19.59 -8.96
CA VAL A 1085 13.78 -20.56 -9.36
C VAL A 1085 13.47 -21.99 -8.88
N ASN A 1086 12.96 -22.15 -7.66
CA ASN A 1086 12.60 -23.43 -7.05
C ASN A 1086 11.24 -23.33 -6.33
N PRO A 1087 10.13 -23.62 -7.03
CA PRO A 1087 8.78 -23.44 -6.49
C PRO A 1087 8.39 -24.46 -5.42
N THR A 1088 9.26 -25.43 -5.11
CA THR A 1088 9.05 -26.47 -4.08
C THR A 1088 10.06 -26.37 -2.95
N ILE A 1089 10.82 -25.27 -2.87
CA ILE A 1089 11.89 -25.13 -1.89
C ILE A 1089 11.34 -25.21 -0.45
N LYS A 1090 12.14 -25.75 0.44
CA LYS A 1090 11.91 -25.72 1.88
C LYS A 1090 12.95 -24.83 2.53
N GLY A 1091 12.53 -23.72 3.10
CA GLY A 1091 13.39 -22.89 3.92
C GLY A 1091 13.90 -23.66 5.14
N ARG A 1092 14.95 -23.14 5.77
CA ARG A 1092 15.57 -23.76 6.93
C ARG A 1092 15.86 -22.73 8.01
N VAL A 1093 15.80 -23.18 9.25
CA VAL A 1093 16.28 -22.41 10.42
C VAL A 1093 17.53 -23.09 10.91
N TYR A 1094 18.67 -22.45 10.71
CA TYR A 1094 19.97 -22.96 11.12
C TYR A 1094 20.31 -22.51 12.54
N VAL A 1095 20.97 -23.40 13.28
CA VAL A 1095 21.74 -23.05 14.48
C VAL A 1095 23.17 -23.51 14.22
N VAL A 1096 24.08 -22.56 14.11
CA VAL A 1096 25.49 -22.79 13.78
C VAL A 1096 26.34 -22.48 15.01
N ALA A 1097 26.96 -23.50 15.60
CA ALA A 1097 27.89 -23.29 16.71
C ALA A 1097 29.08 -22.45 16.24
N SER A 1098 29.41 -21.41 17.01
CA SER A 1098 30.54 -20.51 16.76
C SER A 1098 31.28 -20.25 18.08
N ASN A 1099 32.61 -20.25 18.05
CA ASN A 1099 33.41 -20.01 19.26
C ASN A 1099 34.35 -18.81 19.05
N PRO A 1100 33.85 -17.57 19.18
CA PRO A 1100 34.68 -16.38 19.05
C PRO A 1100 35.60 -16.15 20.27
N GLU A 1101 35.29 -16.77 21.42
CA GLU A 1101 35.95 -16.57 22.72
C GLU A 1101 37.28 -17.35 22.88
N ASP A 1102 37.56 -18.37 22.05
CA ASP A 1102 38.74 -19.23 22.20
C ASP A 1102 39.54 -19.32 20.89
N LEU A 1103 40.65 -18.57 20.83
CA LEU A 1103 41.62 -18.60 19.73
C LEU A 1103 42.20 -20.00 19.47
N ARG A 1104 42.07 -20.96 20.41
CA ARG A 1104 42.62 -22.33 20.32
C ARG A 1104 41.62 -23.39 19.82
N ILE A 1105 40.33 -23.06 19.74
CA ILE A 1105 39.26 -23.99 19.31
C ILE A 1105 38.64 -23.58 17.96
N ARG A 1106 39.10 -22.48 17.33
CA ARG A 1106 38.72 -22.17 15.94
C ARG A 1106 38.84 -23.45 15.09
N ASP A 1107 39.89 -24.22 15.30
CA ASP A 1107 40.30 -25.55 14.85
C ASP A 1107 39.23 -26.66 14.65
N GLN A 1108 37.99 -26.54 15.15
CA GLN A 1108 37.06 -27.70 15.19
C GLN A 1108 35.60 -27.50 14.72
N LEU A 1109 35.17 -26.38 14.12
CA LEU A 1109 33.76 -26.14 13.69
C LEU A 1109 33.65 -25.73 12.19
N SER A 1110 32.51 -26.00 11.49
CA SER A 1110 32.54 -26.44 10.07
C SER A 1110 31.39 -26.26 9.06
N TYR A 1111 31.86 -26.12 7.80
CA TYR A 1111 31.35 -26.35 6.43
C TYR A 1111 30.57 -27.65 6.07
N ASP A 1112 29.62 -27.53 5.13
CA ASP A 1112 29.05 -28.61 4.28
C ASP A 1112 29.08 -28.20 2.78
N LYS A 1113 29.90 -28.94 2.02
CA LYS A 1113 30.07 -29.11 0.55
C LYS A 1113 29.49 -28.06 -0.41
N GLN A 1114 30.38 -27.28 -1.07
CA GLN A 1114 30.24 -27.00 -2.52
C GLN A 1114 31.52 -26.59 -3.30
N THR A 1115 32.70 -26.51 -2.69
CA THR A 1115 34.00 -26.30 -3.36
C THR A 1115 35.05 -27.20 -2.73
N GLN A 1116 35.72 -28.03 -3.55
CA GLN A 1116 36.83 -28.86 -3.06
C GLN A 1116 37.98 -27.95 -2.62
N VAL A 1117 38.21 -27.88 -1.31
CA VAL A 1117 39.51 -27.48 -0.78
C VAL A 1117 40.49 -28.61 -1.08
N SER A 1118 41.73 -28.31 -1.47
CA SER A 1118 42.74 -29.35 -1.66
C SER A 1118 43.00 -30.07 -0.33
N SER A 1119 43.27 -31.37 -0.39
CA SER A 1119 43.61 -32.18 0.79
C SER A 1119 44.86 -31.71 1.53
N SER A 1120 45.66 -30.80 0.95
CA SER A 1120 46.83 -30.19 1.59
C SER A 1120 46.48 -29.09 2.60
N LEU A 1121 45.25 -28.58 2.60
CA LEU A 1121 44.78 -27.51 3.49
C LEU A 1121 44.02 -28.03 4.73
N ASP A 1122 43.59 -29.29 4.74
CA ASP A 1122 42.80 -29.91 5.83
C ASP A 1122 43.46 -29.79 7.21
N ALA A 1123 44.78 -29.97 7.29
CA ALA A 1123 45.52 -29.87 8.55
C ALA A 1123 45.66 -28.43 9.06
N GLN A 1124 45.68 -27.43 8.18
CA GLN A 1124 45.74 -26.01 8.56
C GLN A 1124 44.36 -25.44 8.89
N MET A 1125 43.31 -25.89 8.19
CA MET A 1125 41.91 -25.55 8.49
C MET A 1125 41.43 -26.21 9.80
N GLY A 1126 41.91 -27.43 10.09
CA GLY A 1126 41.75 -28.09 11.39
C GLY A 1126 42.59 -27.50 12.52
N LEU A 1127 43.40 -26.45 12.26
CA LEU A 1127 44.24 -25.74 13.23
C LEU A 1127 43.88 -24.24 13.39
N ARG A 1128 42.92 -23.71 12.61
CA ARG A 1128 42.46 -22.29 12.67
C ARG A 1128 41.00 -22.04 12.25
N GLY A 1129 40.24 -23.10 11.96
CA GLY A 1129 38.77 -23.11 11.91
C GLY A 1129 38.13 -22.87 10.57
N THR A 1130 37.33 -23.84 10.11
CA THR A 1130 36.13 -23.68 9.25
C THR A 1130 35.53 -25.01 8.75
N THR A 1131 35.97 -26.22 9.14
CA THR A 1131 35.59 -27.45 8.35
C THR A 1131 35.51 -28.86 9.01
N LYS A 1132 35.08 -29.06 10.28
CA LYS A 1132 34.52 -30.38 10.78
C LYS A 1132 32.96 -30.68 10.78
N PRO A 1133 32.42 -31.63 9.97
CA PRO A 1133 30.99 -31.98 9.90
C PRO A 1133 30.25 -32.10 11.25
N GLY A 1134 29.05 -31.51 11.36
CA GLY A 1134 28.18 -31.61 12.56
C GLY A 1134 28.17 -30.40 13.51
N ALA A 1135 28.77 -29.26 13.12
CA ALA A 1135 28.78 -28.00 13.89
C ALA A 1135 27.52 -27.14 13.73
N ALA A 1136 26.67 -27.50 12.78
CA ALA A 1136 25.39 -26.86 12.53
C ALA A 1136 24.29 -27.90 12.57
N LEU A 1137 23.14 -27.48 13.08
CA LEU A 1137 21.88 -28.19 12.90
C LEU A 1137 20.92 -27.28 12.16
N TYR A 1138 19.91 -27.85 11.53
CA TYR A 1138 18.82 -27.08 10.97
C TYR A 1138 17.49 -27.76 11.16
N LEU A 1139 16.45 -26.93 11.23
CA LEU A 1139 15.06 -27.33 11.16
C LEU A 1139 14.55 -26.98 9.77
N GLU A 1140 13.95 -27.95 9.09
CA GLU A 1140 13.41 -27.78 7.76
C GLU A 1140 11.95 -27.33 7.85
N LEU A 1141 11.60 -26.25 7.15
CA LEU A 1141 10.23 -25.73 7.06
C LEU A 1141 9.40 -26.56 6.08
N ALA A 1142 8.10 -26.30 5.97
CA ALA A 1142 7.25 -27.00 5.02
C ALA A 1142 7.63 -26.68 3.56
N GLU A 1143 7.13 -27.49 2.62
CA GLU A 1143 7.28 -27.19 1.19
C GLU A 1143 6.71 -25.80 0.87
N LYS A 1144 7.49 -25.00 0.14
CA LYS A 1144 7.23 -23.59 -0.23
C LYS A 1144 7.30 -22.59 0.92
N GLU A 1145 7.56 -23.05 2.14
CA GLU A 1145 7.69 -22.20 3.31
C GLU A 1145 9.12 -21.70 3.47
N ARG A 1146 9.29 -20.41 3.72
CA ARG A 1146 10.59 -19.72 3.76
C ARG A 1146 10.65 -18.84 5.00
N ALA A 1147 11.84 -18.69 5.58
CA ALA A 1147 12.00 -17.79 6.73
C ALA A 1147 12.13 -16.34 6.23
N VAL A 1148 11.27 -15.47 6.73
CA VAL A 1148 11.17 -14.06 6.28
C VAL A 1148 11.37 -13.06 7.41
N GLY A 1149 11.01 -13.40 8.64
CA GLY A 1149 11.31 -12.61 9.82
C GLY A 1149 12.60 -13.06 10.49
N SER A 1150 13.29 -12.13 11.16
CA SER A 1150 14.50 -12.46 11.91
C SER A 1150 14.18 -13.29 13.17
N PRO A 1151 14.99 -14.34 13.49
CA PRO A 1151 14.78 -15.14 14.70
C PRO A 1151 14.94 -14.31 15.98
N LYS A 1152 14.13 -14.62 16.99
CA LYS A 1152 14.20 -14.07 18.34
C LYS A 1152 14.43 -15.18 19.34
N LEU A 1153 15.25 -14.95 20.34
CA LEU A 1153 15.58 -15.98 21.34
C LEU A 1153 14.95 -15.61 22.69
N VAL A 1154 14.25 -16.56 23.31
CA VAL A 1154 13.61 -16.38 24.61
C VAL A 1154 13.86 -17.61 25.46
N GLY A 1155 14.82 -17.49 26.39
CA GLY A 1155 15.33 -18.64 27.13
C GLY A 1155 15.88 -19.70 26.16
N SER A 1156 15.32 -20.92 26.20
CA SER A 1156 15.67 -22.02 25.28
C SER A 1156 14.89 -22.03 23.97
N LYS A 1157 14.09 -20.99 23.66
CA LYS A 1157 13.17 -21.01 22.52
C LYS A 1157 13.58 -20.03 21.42
N ILE A 1158 13.38 -20.40 20.16
CA ILE A 1158 13.49 -19.54 18.99
C ILE A 1158 12.08 -19.19 18.50
N VAL A 1159 11.77 -17.90 18.40
CA VAL A 1159 10.55 -17.40 17.76
C VAL A 1159 10.90 -16.84 16.39
N LEU A 1160 10.22 -17.28 15.35
CA LEU A 1160 10.53 -16.91 13.96
C LEU A 1160 9.25 -16.73 13.15
N THR A 1161 9.22 -15.73 12.26
CA THR A 1161 8.16 -15.61 11.25
C THR A 1161 8.58 -16.22 9.92
N SER A 1162 7.74 -17.08 9.36
CA SER A 1162 7.90 -17.68 8.03
C SER A 1162 6.76 -17.27 7.11
N ALA A 1163 6.96 -17.43 5.80
CA ALA A 1163 5.93 -17.20 4.79
C ALA A 1163 5.93 -18.25 3.66
N TYR A 1164 4.75 -18.45 3.07
CA TYR A 1164 4.51 -19.08 1.78
C TYR A 1164 4.20 -17.99 0.76
N GLY A 1165 4.51 -18.20 -0.52
CA GLY A 1165 4.23 -17.22 -1.58
C GLY A 1165 5.16 -16.01 -1.58
N THR A 1166 4.88 -15.00 -2.40
CA THR A 1166 5.76 -13.82 -2.56
C THR A 1166 5.61 -12.82 -1.40
N THR A 1167 6.72 -12.25 -0.95
CA THR A 1167 6.87 -11.37 0.23
C THR A 1167 7.49 -10.01 -0.09
N GLU A 1168 8.09 -9.88 -1.27
CA GLU A 1168 8.80 -8.70 -1.76
C GLU A 1168 7.97 -7.87 -2.75
N SER A 1169 7.05 -8.50 -3.48
CA SER A 1169 6.09 -7.84 -4.40
C SER A 1169 4.80 -7.38 -3.69
N ASP A 1170 3.77 -7.00 -4.47
CA ASP A 1170 2.45 -6.56 -3.98
C ASP A 1170 2.03 -7.42 -2.77
N PRO A 1171 1.85 -6.83 -1.58
CA PRO A 1171 1.57 -7.55 -0.34
C PRO A 1171 0.27 -8.35 -0.38
N PHE A 1172 -0.58 -8.15 -1.39
CA PHE A 1172 -1.79 -8.92 -1.61
C PHE A 1172 -1.68 -9.92 -2.76
N SER A 1173 -0.48 -10.12 -3.32
CA SER A 1173 -0.22 -11.28 -4.15
C SER A 1173 -0.81 -12.50 -3.42
N SER A 1174 -1.65 -13.17 -4.16
CA SER A 1174 -2.66 -14.07 -3.61
C SER A 1174 -2.11 -15.41 -3.11
N ASP A 1175 -0.79 -15.51 -3.06
CA ASP A 1175 -0.03 -16.62 -2.54
C ASP A 1175 0.60 -16.33 -1.17
N MET A 1176 0.68 -15.07 -0.70
CA MET A 1176 1.35 -14.76 0.57
C MET A 1176 0.55 -15.27 1.79
N GLN A 1177 1.15 -16.20 2.51
CA GLN A 1177 0.65 -16.72 3.80
C GLN A 1177 1.79 -16.72 4.80
N GLY A 1178 1.53 -16.56 6.10
CA GLY A 1178 2.60 -16.52 7.11
C GLY A 1178 2.34 -17.37 8.34
N ARG A 1179 3.40 -17.75 9.06
CA ARG A 1179 3.32 -18.47 10.35
C ARG A 1179 4.33 -17.91 11.33
N THR A 1180 4.03 -18.06 12.63
CA THR A 1180 5.00 -17.85 13.70
C THR A 1180 5.36 -19.19 14.32
N HIS A 1181 6.63 -19.54 14.21
CA HIS A 1181 7.21 -20.75 14.80
C HIS A 1181 7.77 -20.44 16.18
N VAL A 1182 7.61 -21.38 17.12
CA VAL A 1182 8.22 -21.32 18.45
C VAL A 1182 8.95 -22.65 18.70
N LEU A 1183 10.25 -22.63 18.45
CA LEU A 1183 11.08 -23.82 18.46
C LEU A 1183 11.74 -23.95 19.83
N ASP A 1184 11.39 -24.97 20.62
CA ASP A 1184 11.99 -25.20 21.93
C ASP A 1184 13.18 -26.15 21.84
N LEU A 1185 14.37 -25.58 22.00
CA LEU A 1185 15.63 -26.28 21.79
C LEU A 1185 15.93 -27.28 22.92
N SER A 1186 15.20 -27.22 24.04
CA SER A 1186 15.31 -28.17 25.15
C SER A 1186 14.66 -29.54 24.87
N GLN A 1187 13.80 -29.62 23.85
CA GLN A 1187 13.02 -30.81 23.52
C GLN A 1187 13.65 -31.60 22.36
N ALA A 1188 13.45 -32.93 22.35
CA ALA A 1188 13.94 -33.81 21.26
C ALA A 1188 13.13 -33.64 19.96
N THR A 1189 11.87 -33.21 20.06
CA THR A 1189 11.05 -32.72 18.94
C THR A 1189 10.92 -31.21 19.12
N ALA A 1190 11.84 -30.46 18.48
CA ALA A 1190 12.02 -29.03 18.74
C ALA A 1190 10.90 -28.15 18.16
N ASP A 1191 10.13 -28.66 17.19
CA ASP A 1191 9.09 -27.87 16.54
C ASP A 1191 7.73 -28.07 17.22
N LYS A 1192 7.29 -27.04 17.95
CA LYS A 1192 5.90 -26.87 18.34
C LYS A 1192 5.40 -25.61 17.66
N VAL A 1193 4.48 -25.75 16.72
CA VAL A 1193 3.70 -24.62 16.20
C VAL A 1193 2.79 -24.15 17.35
N VAL A 1194 3.24 -23.16 18.14
CA VAL A 1194 2.53 -22.70 19.37
C VAL A 1194 1.33 -21.80 19.03
N GLY A 1195 1.19 -21.39 17.77
CA GLY A 1195 -0.05 -20.82 17.26
C GLY A 1195 -0.17 -21.01 15.75
N GLU A 1196 -1.16 -21.80 15.32
CA GLU A 1196 -1.76 -21.60 13.99
C GLU A 1196 -2.59 -20.31 14.06
N SER A 1197 -1.93 -19.16 14.04
CA SER A 1197 -2.58 -17.89 13.72
C SER A 1197 -2.90 -17.88 12.22
N GLY A 1198 -3.84 -18.74 11.83
CA GLY A 1198 -4.35 -18.99 10.48
C GLY A 1198 -3.53 -18.41 9.35
N LYS A 1199 -2.48 -19.09 8.90
CA LYS A 1199 -1.81 -18.88 7.60
C LYS A 1199 -1.50 -17.40 7.20
N ALA A 1200 -1.32 -16.43 8.12
CA ALA A 1200 -1.20 -15.02 7.75
C ALA A 1200 -0.30 -14.15 8.66
N ALA A 1201 0.74 -14.69 9.32
CA ALA A 1201 1.64 -13.90 10.17
C ALA A 1201 2.67 -13.05 9.39
N ALA A 1202 2.85 -11.79 9.78
CA ALA A 1202 3.80 -10.85 9.17
C ALA A 1202 4.83 -10.27 10.17
N GLY A 1203 4.63 -10.49 11.48
CA GLY A 1203 5.57 -10.09 12.54
C GLY A 1203 5.19 -10.69 13.90
N GLY A 1204 6.09 -10.65 14.87
CA GLY A 1204 5.83 -11.19 16.21
C GLY A 1204 6.60 -10.46 17.30
N LEU A 1205 5.92 -10.12 18.38
CA LEU A 1205 6.46 -9.50 19.59
C LEU A 1205 6.43 -10.52 20.73
N VAL A 1206 7.53 -10.65 21.46
CA VAL A 1206 7.58 -11.47 22.67
C VAL A 1206 7.63 -10.56 23.89
N LEU A 1207 6.72 -10.80 24.84
CA LEU A 1207 6.58 -10.02 26.06
C LEU A 1207 7.46 -10.57 27.20
N PRO A 1208 7.74 -9.77 28.25
CA PRO A 1208 8.52 -10.21 29.41
C PRO A 1208 7.97 -11.44 30.13
N ASP A 1209 6.65 -11.66 30.09
CA ASP A 1209 5.98 -12.81 30.72
C ASP A 1209 6.01 -14.08 29.85
N GLY A 1210 6.60 -14.01 28.65
CA GLY A 1210 6.62 -15.11 27.68
C GLY A 1210 5.43 -15.18 26.74
N THR A 1211 4.44 -14.28 26.88
CA THR A 1211 3.35 -14.14 25.93
C THR A 1211 3.91 -13.73 24.57
N ILE A 1212 3.41 -14.33 23.49
CA ILE A 1212 3.75 -13.92 22.13
C ILE A 1212 2.53 -13.25 21.50
N ILE A 1213 2.73 -12.06 20.97
CA ILE A 1213 1.73 -11.31 20.21
C ILE A 1213 2.16 -11.34 18.75
N THR A 1214 1.36 -11.98 17.90
CA THR A 1214 1.63 -12.08 16.48
C THR A 1214 0.81 -11.04 15.72
N GLN A 1215 1.47 -10.34 14.82
CA GLN A 1215 0.85 -9.45 13.86
C GLN A 1215 0.59 -10.23 12.59
N SER A 1216 -0.68 -10.31 12.20
CA SER A 1216 -1.12 -10.89 10.94
C SER A 1216 -1.37 -9.81 9.91
N MET A 1217 -1.45 -10.20 8.64
CA MET A 1217 -1.79 -9.29 7.55
C MET A 1217 -3.11 -8.52 7.73
N VAL A 1218 -4.06 -8.99 8.55
CA VAL A 1218 -5.34 -8.26 8.78
C VAL A 1218 -5.75 -8.22 10.26
N GLY A 1219 -4.80 -8.24 11.19
CA GLY A 1219 -5.10 -8.12 12.62
C GLY A 1219 -4.02 -8.63 13.58
N LEU A 1220 -4.29 -8.58 14.88
CA LEU A 1220 -3.39 -9.06 15.95
C LEU A 1220 -3.95 -10.33 16.60
N GLN A 1221 -3.05 -11.15 17.15
CA GLN A 1221 -3.41 -12.32 17.95
C GLN A 1221 -2.45 -12.50 19.11
N ARG A 1222 -2.98 -12.86 20.28
CA ARG A 1222 -2.20 -13.22 21.47
C ARG A 1222 -2.16 -14.74 21.64
N THR A 1223 -0.98 -15.29 21.90
CA THR A 1223 -0.87 -16.68 22.40
C THR A 1223 -0.86 -16.69 23.93
N PRO A 1224 -1.59 -17.62 24.58
CA PRO A 1224 -1.55 -17.74 26.03
C PRO A 1224 -0.13 -17.98 26.55
N PRO A 1225 0.22 -17.54 27.77
CA PRO A 1225 1.51 -17.84 28.38
C PRO A 1225 1.66 -19.37 28.50
N ALA A 1226 2.61 -19.96 27.77
CA ALA A 1226 3.03 -21.33 28.06
C ALA A 1226 3.99 -21.26 29.24
N ALA A 1227 3.66 -21.91 30.37
CA ALA A 1227 4.48 -21.96 31.59
C ALA A 1227 5.98 -22.05 31.24
N LEU A 1228 6.68 -20.92 31.33
CA LEU A 1228 8.09 -20.85 31.00
C LEU A 1228 8.83 -21.55 32.14
N GLY A 1229 9.30 -22.77 31.88
CA GLY A 1229 10.17 -23.53 32.78
C GLY A 1229 11.56 -22.91 32.82
N GLY A 1230 11.66 -21.73 33.40
CA GLY A 1230 12.88 -20.93 33.53
C GLY A 1230 12.47 -19.51 33.87
N ALA A 1231 13.03 -18.95 34.94
CA ALA A 1231 12.84 -17.54 35.25
C ALA A 1231 13.30 -16.74 34.02
N VAL A 1232 12.39 -16.01 33.38
CA VAL A 1232 12.80 -14.88 32.55
C VAL A 1232 13.58 -13.97 33.51
N PRO A 1233 14.82 -13.56 33.19
CA PRO A 1233 15.54 -12.62 34.03
C PRO A 1233 14.59 -11.46 34.37
N THR A 1234 14.52 -11.05 35.63
CA THR A 1234 13.62 -9.98 36.10
C THR A 1234 13.91 -8.61 35.48
N THR A 1235 14.89 -8.55 34.56
CA THR A 1235 15.22 -7.46 33.64
C THR A 1235 14.60 -7.66 32.24
N GLY A 1236 13.62 -8.55 32.10
CA GLY A 1236 13.06 -9.07 30.85
C GLY A 1236 12.67 -8.04 29.79
N LEU A 1237 13.28 -8.20 28.62
CA LEU A 1237 12.80 -7.89 27.26
C LEU A 1237 11.67 -6.84 27.16
N GLY A 1238 12.06 -5.57 27.23
CA GLY A 1238 11.26 -4.49 26.64
C GLY A 1238 11.42 -4.52 25.12
N GLY A 1239 10.36 -4.78 24.36
CA GLY A 1239 10.33 -4.45 22.93
C GLY A 1239 10.75 -2.98 22.75
N LYS A 1240 11.65 -2.71 21.79
CA LYS A 1240 12.33 -1.43 21.45
C LYS A 1240 11.98 -0.19 22.31
N ARG A 1241 12.23 -0.26 23.62
CA ARG A 1241 12.37 0.91 24.49
C ARG A 1241 13.80 1.36 24.36
N THR A 1242 14.00 2.37 23.54
CA THR A 1242 15.32 2.93 23.29
C THR A 1242 15.47 4.24 24.04
N PRO A 1243 15.82 4.20 25.33
CA PRO A 1243 16.81 5.19 25.73
C PRO A 1243 17.88 4.60 26.67
N ALA A 1244 19.14 4.97 26.38
CA ALA A 1244 20.31 4.79 27.23
C ALA A 1244 20.69 3.35 27.60
N ARG A 1245 21.68 2.80 26.88
CA ARG A 1245 22.16 1.40 26.79
C ARG A 1245 21.24 0.51 25.95
N VAL A 1246 21.43 0.60 24.63
CA VAL A 1246 21.22 -0.57 23.79
C VAL A 1246 22.47 -1.43 23.96
N GLY A 1247 22.50 -2.21 25.04
CA GLY A 1247 23.17 -3.49 24.94
C GLY A 1247 22.39 -4.28 23.90
N SER A 1248 23.08 -4.73 22.86
CA SER A 1248 22.54 -5.71 21.94
C SER A 1248 22.21 -7.00 22.72
N TRP A 1249 22.12 -8.14 22.04
CA TRP A 1249 22.24 -9.46 22.67
C TRP A 1249 23.40 -9.59 23.68
N LEU A 1250 24.33 -8.62 23.71
CA LEU A 1250 25.34 -8.40 24.73
C LEU A 1250 24.91 -8.14 26.17
N ASP A 1251 23.77 -7.48 26.43
CA ASP A 1251 23.29 -7.38 27.81
C ASP A 1251 22.75 -8.74 28.31
N LEU A 1252 22.32 -9.63 27.40
CA LEU A 1252 22.02 -11.03 27.73
C LEU A 1252 23.30 -11.82 28.04
N GLY A 1253 24.41 -11.54 27.36
CA GLY A 1253 25.71 -12.12 27.70
C GLY A 1253 26.16 -11.75 29.12
N ARG A 1254 25.91 -10.50 29.53
CA ARG A 1254 26.20 -10.01 30.88
C ARG A 1254 25.22 -10.57 31.92
N ALA A 1255 23.93 -10.61 31.63
CA ALA A 1255 22.89 -11.20 32.48
C ALA A 1255 22.90 -12.75 32.52
N LEU A 1256 23.65 -13.41 31.64
CA LEU A 1256 23.96 -14.84 31.69
C LEU A 1256 25.31 -15.12 32.35
N SER A 1257 26.14 -14.08 32.56
CA SER A 1257 27.40 -14.15 33.33
C SER A 1257 27.21 -13.83 34.82
N GLU A 1258 26.16 -13.07 35.15
CA GLU A 1258 25.58 -12.91 36.49
C GLU A 1258 24.56 -14.01 36.77
#